data_AF-A0A6P8QPX0-F1
#
_entry.id   AF-A0A6P8QPX0-F1
#
_cell.length_a   1.000
_cell.length_b   1.000
_cell.length_c   1.000
_cell.angle_alpha   90.00
_cell.angle_beta   90.00
_cell.angle_gamma   90.00
#
_symmetry.space_group_name_H-M   'P 1'
#
loop_
_entity.id
_entity.type
_entity.pdbx_description
1 polymer ?
#
loop_
_entity_poly.entity_id
_entity_poly.type
_entity_poly.pdbx_seq_one_letter_code
_entity_poly.pdbx_strand_id
1 'polypeptide(L)'
;MRSSRTAEPEAVAGRGRIDLCSKAHARKRASFLSRSPLIMSIPDYMQCAEDHQTVLVVVQPVGMVSDENFFRIYKRISTVSQINVRDSQRVLYIRYRHHYSPENNEWGDFQTHRKVVGLIAITDCGSAKDWPQTFEKFHLQKEIYGSTLYDSRLFVFGLQGDIADQPRTDVAFYPSYDECDTVEKRVEDFIDSLFIVLESKRLDRATDKSGDKIPLLCITFEKKDFVGLDTDSRHYKKRCQGRMRKHVGDLCLQAGMLQDSLVHYHMSVELLRSVNDFLWLGAALEGLCSASVIYHYPGGTGSKPGTRRTPGASLPTETGKRHRPGAQEVLIDPDVCASNSIISHRYLGALSTNGINADTSAEIGRAKNCLSPEDIIEKYKEAISYYGKYKNAGVIELEACVKAVRVLAIQKRSMEASEFLQNAVYINLRQLSEEEKIQRYSILSELYELIGFHRKSAFFKRVAAMQCVAPSIAEPGWRACYKLLLETLPGYSLSLDPKDFSKGTHKGWAAVQMRLLHELVYASRRMGNPALSVRHLSFLLQTMLDFLSDQEKKDVTQSLESYTSKCPGTMEVITLPDGLVLPPVPFTKLPIVRSVKLLNLPVSLRPQKVKSLLGQNMSTKSPFIYSPIIAHNRGEEKNKKIDFQWVQGDVCEVQLMVYNPMPFELRVENMGLLTSGVDFESLPAALSLPAESGLYPVTLVGVPRTTGQIAINGYHTSVFGVSSDCLLENLPGLKSNCSTVEVIPALPRLQISTSLPRSAHTLQPSSGDEVSTNVSVQLYNGETQQLIIKLENIGKEPLEKLEVTAKTISTKEKLYGDFLSWDLEETLSQLPLKPGMIATFTVNIKVKLDFSCQENLLQDLNDDGISVSGLPFSSPFRQVVKPRVESKPFNAAESSKGGDFSHVKILEAILSFKYSGGPGHSEGYYRNLSLGLHVEVEPSVFFTRVSTLPATSTRQCHLLLDVFNSTEHELTVSAKNNEDLVLHAGECQRMAIRVDKFNFEDFPELTGESLQFANQKQLEEERQQAKGFEINSKLDIHWKIPSLKREGKASVEGVLNQLVLEHLQLAPLQWVAFLFHLYCFSPRTLLIQQRQMTAFNLMFWWMGSLVTAMS
;
A
#
# COMPACT_ATOMS: atom_id res chain seq x y z
N MET A 1 4.74 10.92 -67.34
CA MET A 1 4.54 11.54 -68.68
C MET A 1 4.69 13.05 -68.54
N ARG A 2 5.22 13.75 -69.57
CA ARG A 2 5.18 15.22 -69.81
C ARG A 2 5.67 16.14 -68.65
N SER A 3 6.85 16.77 -68.71
CA SER A 3 7.30 17.91 -69.58
C SER A 3 6.68 19.27 -69.18
N SER A 4 7.38 20.42 -69.15
CA SER A 4 8.82 20.76 -69.33
C SER A 4 8.99 22.29 -69.25
N ARG A 5 10.18 22.83 -68.94
CA ARG A 5 10.90 23.90 -69.71
C ARG A 5 11.98 24.63 -68.88
N THR A 6 13.17 24.65 -69.49
CA THR A 6 14.41 25.38 -69.20
C THR A 6 14.34 26.89 -69.43
N ALA A 7 15.24 27.65 -68.79
CA ALA A 7 15.97 28.76 -69.42
C ALA A 7 17.23 29.14 -68.61
N GLU A 8 18.39 29.18 -69.25
CA GLU A 8 19.57 29.97 -68.83
C GLU A 8 19.65 31.25 -69.70
N PRO A 9 20.56 32.20 -69.39
CA PRO A 9 21.55 32.51 -70.44
C PRO A 9 22.99 32.75 -69.95
N GLU A 10 23.88 32.81 -70.94
CA GLU A 10 25.34 32.74 -70.87
C GLU A 10 26.07 33.97 -70.27
N ALA A 11 27.38 33.81 -70.06
CA ALA A 11 28.30 34.87 -69.64
C ALA A 11 29.14 35.41 -70.82
N VAL A 12 29.53 36.69 -70.76
CA VAL A 12 30.48 37.32 -71.71
C VAL A 12 31.66 37.92 -70.93
N ALA A 13 32.88 37.65 -71.39
CA ALA A 13 34.11 38.13 -70.77
C ALA A 13 34.80 39.22 -71.60
N GLY A 14 35.33 40.26 -70.94
CA GLY A 14 36.14 41.31 -71.56
C GLY A 14 37.37 41.64 -70.70
N ARG A 15 38.55 41.75 -71.32
CA ARG A 15 39.80 42.16 -70.65
C ARG A 15 40.11 43.63 -70.94
N GLY A 16 40.46 44.40 -69.90
CA GLY A 16 40.98 45.76 -69.99
C GLY A 16 42.12 45.97 -68.99
N ARG A 17 43.08 46.84 -69.28
CA ARG A 17 44.29 47.04 -68.46
C ARG A 17 44.09 48.01 -67.30
N ILE A 18 44.55 47.56 -66.13
CA ILE A 18 45.29 48.28 -65.07
C ILE A 18 45.38 49.80 -65.24
N ASP A 19 44.92 50.53 -64.22
CA ASP A 19 45.52 51.81 -63.82
C ASP A 19 45.63 51.90 -62.28
N LEU A 20 46.68 52.55 -61.77
CA LEU A 20 47.30 52.18 -60.47
C LEU A 20 47.14 53.22 -59.35
N CYS A 21 46.03 53.98 -59.32
CA CYS A 21 45.80 55.04 -58.32
C CYS A 21 44.53 54.91 -57.44
N SER A 22 43.70 53.86 -57.60
CA SER A 22 42.36 53.78 -56.94
C SER A 22 42.30 52.96 -55.61
N LYS A 23 43.36 52.20 -55.28
CA LYS A 23 43.29 51.15 -54.23
C LYS A 23 43.04 51.63 -52.79
N ALA A 24 43.29 52.92 -52.49
CA ALA A 24 43.08 53.49 -51.15
C ALA A 24 41.61 53.81 -50.81
N HIS A 25 40.75 54.09 -51.80
CA HIS A 25 39.33 54.38 -51.58
C HIS A 25 38.41 53.19 -51.87
N ALA A 26 38.78 52.31 -52.82
CA ALA A 26 38.01 51.10 -53.11
C ALA A 26 37.85 50.17 -51.89
N ARG A 27 38.92 50.00 -51.08
CA ARG A 27 38.91 49.12 -49.89
C ARG A 27 37.94 49.56 -48.79
N LYS A 28 37.57 50.84 -48.68
CA LYS A 28 36.54 51.32 -47.73
C LYS A 28 35.10 51.19 -48.24
N ARG A 29 34.88 50.89 -49.53
CA ARG A 29 33.53 50.60 -50.08
C ARG A 29 33.25 49.10 -50.26
N ALA A 30 34.28 48.29 -50.54
CA ALA A 30 34.12 46.86 -50.78
C ALA A 30 33.59 46.06 -49.56
N SER A 31 33.84 46.51 -48.33
CA SER A 31 33.33 45.87 -47.10
C SER A 31 31.88 46.22 -46.75
N PHE A 32 31.25 47.17 -47.46
CA PHE A 32 29.93 47.72 -47.12
C PHE A 32 28.78 47.23 -48.04
N LEU A 33 29.07 46.36 -49.01
CA LEU A 33 28.10 45.90 -50.02
C LEU A 33 28.04 44.36 -50.10
N SER A 34 27.80 43.70 -48.97
CA SER A 34 27.49 42.26 -48.92
C SER A 34 26.71 41.80 -47.69
N ARG A 35 26.66 42.57 -46.59
CA ARG A 35 25.79 42.24 -45.45
C ARG A 35 24.34 42.59 -45.73
N SER A 36 23.47 41.59 -45.66
CA SER A 36 22.06 41.76 -45.28
C SER A 36 21.96 42.67 -44.05
N PRO A 37 20.92 43.50 -43.90
CA PRO A 37 20.73 44.24 -42.65
C PRO A 37 20.63 43.22 -41.50
N LEU A 38 21.54 43.31 -40.54
CA LEU A 38 21.53 42.46 -39.36
C LEU A 38 20.31 42.86 -38.52
N ILE A 39 19.36 41.94 -38.39
CA ILE A 39 18.10 42.15 -37.68
C ILE A 39 18.12 41.21 -36.50
N MET A 40 18.28 41.81 -35.31
CA MET A 40 18.21 41.14 -34.01
C MET A 40 17.15 40.04 -34.01
N SER A 41 17.65 38.83 -33.85
CA SER A 41 16.96 37.56 -34.07
C SER A 41 16.47 36.94 -32.77
N ILE A 42 17.30 36.99 -31.71
CA ILE A 42 17.12 36.26 -30.45
C ILE A 42 16.76 37.22 -29.29
N PRO A 43 15.65 37.02 -28.56
CA PRO A 43 15.33 37.77 -27.35
C PRO A 43 16.21 37.42 -26.15
N ASP A 44 16.66 38.42 -25.39
CA ASP A 44 17.26 38.21 -24.07
C ASP A 44 16.13 38.11 -23.02
N TYR A 45 15.54 36.91 -22.93
CA TYR A 45 14.50 36.54 -21.97
C TYR A 45 14.83 36.82 -20.50
N MET A 46 16.11 36.99 -20.17
CA MET A 46 16.56 37.34 -18.82
C MET A 46 16.49 38.84 -18.53
N GLN A 47 16.09 39.68 -19.50
CA GLN A 47 16.02 41.11 -19.31
C GLN A 47 15.04 41.54 -18.20
N CYS A 48 15.50 42.50 -17.40
CA CYS A 48 14.76 43.16 -16.35
C CYS A 48 14.77 44.68 -16.56
N ALA A 49 14.08 45.45 -15.72
CA ALA A 49 14.13 46.92 -15.78
C ALA A 49 15.54 47.46 -15.46
N GLU A 50 16.23 46.79 -14.54
CA GLU A 50 17.53 47.19 -13.98
C GLU A 50 18.65 47.10 -15.03
N ASP A 51 18.46 46.32 -16.09
CA ASP A 51 19.45 46.29 -17.18
C ASP A 51 19.61 47.68 -17.81
N HIS A 52 18.58 48.54 -17.82
CA HIS A 52 18.65 49.91 -18.34
C HIS A 52 19.63 50.83 -17.57
N GLN A 53 19.98 50.53 -16.31
CA GLN A 53 21.06 51.23 -15.58
C GLN A 53 22.43 50.55 -15.68
N THR A 54 22.56 49.44 -16.44
CA THR A 54 23.83 48.70 -16.53
C THR A 54 24.70 49.13 -17.70
N VAL A 55 26.01 49.10 -17.46
CA VAL A 55 27.09 49.18 -18.45
C VAL A 55 27.42 47.75 -18.92
N LEU A 56 27.29 47.49 -20.22
CA LEU A 56 27.53 46.16 -20.81
C LEU A 56 29.02 45.95 -21.13
N VAL A 57 29.60 44.92 -20.51
CA VAL A 57 30.98 44.46 -20.73
C VAL A 57 30.97 43.05 -21.30
N VAL A 58 31.64 42.86 -22.42
CA VAL A 58 31.87 41.53 -23.01
C VAL A 58 33.18 40.96 -22.47
N VAL A 59 33.19 39.68 -22.09
CA VAL A 59 34.39 38.97 -21.60
C VAL A 59 34.67 37.78 -22.51
N GLN A 60 35.80 37.74 -23.22
CA GLN A 60 36.07 36.72 -24.24
C GLN A 60 37.44 36.03 -24.04
N PRO A 61 37.55 34.73 -24.33
CA PRO A 61 38.85 34.08 -24.47
C PRO A 61 39.53 34.52 -25.78
N VAL A 62 40.84 34.66 -25.75
CA VAL A 62 41.72 34.88 -26.90
C VAL A 62 42.73 33.74 -26.97
N GLY A 63 42.74 33.01 -28.08
CA GLY A 63 43.61 31.84 -28.24
C GLY A 63 43.06 30.59 -27.53
N MET A 64 43.97 29.72 -27.08
CA MET A 64 43.65 28.43 -26.49
C MET A 64 43.60 28.55 -24.95
N VAL A 65 42.46 28.94 -24.40
CA VAL A 65 42.19 28.95 -22.95
C VAL A 65 41.22 27.81 -22.62
N SER A 66 41.45 27.09 -21.52
CA SER A 66 40.50 26.04 -21.09
C SER A 66 39.24 26.65 -20.47
N ASP A 67 38.07 26.02 -20.69
CA ASP A 67 36.80 26.51 -20.16
C ASP A 67 36.83 26.66 -18.62
N GLU A 68 37.49 25.74 -17.91
CA GLU A 68 37.64 25.80 -16.46
C GLU A 68 38.38 27.07 -16.01
N ASN A 69 39.53 27.39 -16.63
CA ASN A 69 40.30 28.59 -16.32
C ASN A 69 39.60 29.88 -16.77
N PHE A 70 38.95 29.86 -17.94
CA PHE A 70 38.13 30.97 -18.41
C PHE A 70 36.99 31.27 -17.43
N PHE A 71 36.20 30.26 -17.04
CA PHE A 71 35.10 30.46 -16.10
C PHE A 71 35.56 30.78 -14.67
N ARG A 72 36.72 30.27 -14.24
CA ARG A 72 37.39 30.67 -12.97
C ARG A 72 37.64 32.18 -12.93
N ILE A 73 38.24 32.76 -13.98
CA ILE A 73 38.52 34.21 -14.05
C ILE A 73 37.28 35.03 -14.38
N TYR A 74 36.40 34.55 -15.27
CA TYR A 74 35.10 35.20 -15.55
C TYR A 74 34.27 35.37 -14.27
N LYS A 75 34.26 34.36 -13.38
CA LYS A 75 33.58 34.43 -12.09
C LYS A 75 34.17 35.51 -11.19
N ARG A 76 35.51 35.63 -11.14
CA ARG A 76 36.22 36.68 -10.40
C ARG A 76 35.88 38.08 -10.92
N ILE A 77 36.03 38.31 -12.23
CA ILE A 77 35.59 39.55 -12.92
C ILE A 77 34.13 39.88 -12.57
N SER A 78 33.24 38.89 -12.64
CA SER A 78 31.81 39.05 -12.37
C SER A 78 31.45 39.33 -10.90
N THR A 79 32.41 39.28 -9.96
CA THR A 79 32.17 39.75 -8.58
C THR A 79 32.09 41.28 -8.50
N VAL A 80 32.78 42.00 -9.40
CA VAL A 80 32.84 43.47 -9.44
C VAL A 80 31.65 44.01 -10.24
N SER A 81 30.42 43.63 -9.85
CA SER A 81 29.19 43.96 -10.59
C SER A 81 28.63 45.35 -10.30
N GLN A 82 29.16 46.05 -9.29
CA GLN A 82 28.80 47.42 -8.94
C GLN A 82 29.99 48.16 -8.31
N ILE A 83 30.13 49.46 -8.59
CA ILE A 83 31.18 50.32 -7.99
C ILE A 83 30.60 51.67 -7.58
N ASN A 84 31.03 52.16 -6.42
CA ASN A 84 30.80 53.54 -6.00
C ASN A 84 31.77 54.47 -6.73
N VAL A 85 31.25 55.35 -7.58
CA VAL A 85 32.05 56.30 -8.36
C VAL A 85 32.74 57.28 -7.42
N ARG A 86 34.08 57.31 -7.47
CA ARG A 86 34.93 58.17 -6.62
C ARG A 86 34.44 59.63 -6.64
N ASP A 87 34.49 60.28 -5.49
CA ASP A 87 34.02 61.65 -5.24
C ASP A 87 32.51 61.91 -5.51
N SER A 88 31.67 60.86 -5.59
CA SER A 88 30.20 61.04 -5.68
C SER A 88 29.39 59.95 -4.99
N GLN A 89 28.11 60.23 -4.70
CA GLN A 89 27.14 59.27 -4.15
C GLN A 89 26.49 58.40 -5.26
N ARG A 90 27.21 58.15 -6.36
CA ARG A 90 26.69 57.43 -7.54
C ARG A 90 27.22 56.01 -7.59
N VAL A 91 26.34 55.05 -7.84
CA VAL A 91 26.69 53.65 -8.06
C VAL A 91 26.61 53.37 -9.56
N LEU A 92 27.69 52.82 -10.13
CA LEU A 92 27.72 52.29 -11.48
C LEU A 92 27.48 50.77 -11.44
N TYR A 93 26.58 50.26 -12.28
CA TYR A 93 26.24 48.83 -12.37
C TYR A 93 26.78 48.21 -13.65
N ILE A 94 27.33 46.99 -13.58
CA ILE A 94 28.05 46.35 -14.68
C ILE A 94 27.45 44.99 -15.01
N ARG A 95 27.10 44.80 -16.28
CA ARG A 95 26.52 43.56 -16.82
C ARG A 95 27.56 42.83 -17.66
N TYR A 96 28.14 41.78 -17.11
CA TYR A 96 29.10 40.92 -17.83
C TYR A 96 28.37 39.88 -18.69
N ARG A 97 28.84 39.69 -19.93
CA ARG A 97 28.40 38.61 -20.83
C ARG A 97 29.61 37.97 -21.52
N HIS A 98 29.76 36.65 -21.38
CA HIS A 98 30.78 35.90 -22.14
C HIS A 98 30.34 35.56 -23.57
N HIS A 99 29.03 35.52 -23.82
CA HIS A 99 28.45 35.37 -25.15
C HIS A 99 27.49 36.53 -25.42
N TYR A 100 27.70 37.27 -26.51
CA TYR A 100 26.84 38.39 -26.92
C TYR A 100 26.86 38.60 -28.43
N SER A 101 25.70 38.47 -29.08
CA SER A 101 25.57 38.69 -30.53
C SER A 101 25.84 40.15 -30.92
N PRO A 102 26.74 40.42 -31.89
CA PRO A 102 26.96 41.77 -32.40
C PRO A 102 25.70 42.43 -33.00
N GLU A 103 24.69 41.66 -33.42
CA GLU A 103 23.41 42.21 -33.92
C GLU A 103 22.68 43.05 -32.85
N ASN A 104 22.81 42.66 -31.58
CA ASN A 104 22.20 43.41 -30.48
C ASN A 104 22.88 44.77 -30.27
N ASN A 105 24.18 44.87 -30.57
CA ASN A 105 24.96 46.10 -30.43
C ASN A 105 24.53 47.18 -31.45
N GLU A 106 23.97 46.79 -32.61
CA GLU A 106 23.39 47.75 -33.58
C GLU A 106 22.15 48.48 -33.04
N TRP A 107 21.48 47.93 -32.01
CA TRP A 107 20.40 48.60 -31.29
C TRP A 107 20.89 49.49 -30.14
N GLY A 108 22.21 49.56 -29.90
CA GLY A 108 22.83 50.30 -28.79
C GLY A 108 22.63 51.82 -28.81
N ASP A 109 22.20 52.43 -29.92
CA ASP A 109 21.81 53.85 -29.94
C ASP A 109 20.32 54.08 -29.61
N PHE A 110 19.51 53.02 -29.65
CA PHE A 110 18.08 53.00 -29.30
C PHE A 110 17.83 52.58 -27.85
N GLN A 111 18.62 51.62 -27.35
CA GLN A 111 18.66 51.16 -25.97
C GLN A 111 20.14 51.02 -25.56
N THR A 112 20.67 51.98 -24.80
CA THR A 112 22.12 52.05 -24.50
C THR A 112 22.65 50.88 -23.68
N HIS A 113 21.82 50.20 -22.90
CA HIS A 113 22.19 48.99 -22.16
C HIS A 113 22.53 47.78 -23.07
N ARG A 114 22.20 47.85 -24.38
CA ARG A 114 22.64 46.89 -25.39
C ARG A 114 24.02 47.21 -25.99
N LYS A 115 24.57 48.39 -25.68
CA LYS A 115 25.79 48.88 -26.29
C LYS A 115 27.00 48.27 -25.59
N VAL A 116 27.78 47.46 -26.31
CA VAL A 116 29.05 46.91 -25.80
C VAL A 116 30.04 48.05 -25.69
N VAL A 117 30.31 48.49 -24.46
CA VAL A 117 31.19 49.62 -24.16
C VAL A 117 32.49 49.18 -23.47
N GLY A 118 32.53 47.99 -22.86
CA GLY A 118 33.77 47.38 -22.36
C GLY A 118 34.05 46.02 -22.98
N LEU A 119 35.34 45.70 -23.14
CA LEU A 119 35.85 44.39 -23.56
C LEU A 119 36.97 43.96 -22.60
N ILE A 120 36.83 42.78 -21.98
CA ILE A 120 37.91 42.11 -21.24
C ILE A 120 38.26 40.83 -21.98
N ALA A 121 39.48 40.72 -22.47
CA ALA A 121 40.01 39.50 -23.06
C ALA A 121 40.84 38.71 -22.03
N ILE A 122 40.76 37.38 -22.09
CA ILE A 122 41.54 36.44 -21.26
C ILE A 122 42.36 35.55 -22.19
N THR A 123 43.66 35.37 -21.94
CA THR A 123 44.53 34.60 -22.83
C THR A 123 45.65 33.87 -22.11
N ASP A 124 46.01 32.69 -22.63
CA ASP A 124 47.18 31.92 -22.22
C ASP A 124 48.35 32.20 -23.17
N CYS A 125 49.51 32.56 -22.61
CA CYS A 125 50.70 32.92 -23.38
C CYS A 125 52.00 32.51 -22.67
N GLY A 126 52.30 31.22 -22.63
CA GLY A 126 53.50 30.67 -21.99
C GLY A 126 54.84 30.95 -22.70
N SER A 127 54.89 31.87 -23.68
CA SER A 127 56.07 32.09 -24.52
C SER A 127 56.11 33.48 -25.17
N ALA A 128 57.26 34.15 -25.03
CA ALA A 128 57.54 35.46 -25.61
C ALA A 128 57.45 35.51 -27.15
N LYS A 129 57.57 34.34 -27.83
CA LYS A 129 57.49 34.25 -29.30
C LYS A 129 56.06 34.36 -29.82
N ASP A 130 55.08 33.94 -29.02
CA ASP A 130 53.68 33.85 -29.40
C ASP A 130 52.91 35.14 -29.04
N TRP A 131 53.46 35.94 -28.13
CA TRP A 131 52.93 37.23 -27.68
C TRP A 131 52.43 38.13 -28.84
N PRO A 132 53.18 38.37 -29.94
CA PRO A 132 52.71 39.26 -31.01
C PRO A 132 51.42 38.76 -31.68
N GLN A 133 51.29 37.44 -31.87
CA GLN A 133 50.09 36.84 -32.48
C GLN A 133 48.89 36.87 -31.53
N THR A 134 49.13 36.68 -30.23
CA THR A 134 48.08 36.80 -29.20
C THR A 134 47.58 38.25 -29.09
N PHE A 135 48.48 39.23 -29.15
CA PHE A 135 48.12 40.65 -29.14
C PHE A 135 47.37 41.08 -30.43
N GLU A 136 47.75 40.56 -31.60
CA GLU A 136 47.00 40.77 -32.84
C GLU A 136 45.57 40.19 -32.76
N LYS A 137 45.40 38.99 -32.20
CA LYS A 137 44.06 38.39 -31.97
C LYS A 137 43.18 39.23 -31.03
N PHE A 138 43.77 39.85 -30.00
CA PHE A 138 43.06 40.80 -29.13
C PHE A 138 42.64 42.07 -29.90
N HIS A 139 43.51 42.63 -30.74
CA HIS A 139 43.14 43.75 -31.61
C HIS A 139 41.99 43.39 -32.57
N LEU A 140 42.00 42.20 -33.17
CA LEU A 140 40.91 41.73 -34.03
C LEU A 140 39.57 41.58 -33.29
N GLN A 141 39.57 41.11 -32.02
CA GLN A 141 38.35 41.15 -31.19
C GLN A 141 37.91 42.59 -30.86
N LYS A 142 38.86 43.49 -30.60
CA LYS A 142 38.58 44.91 -30.32
C LYS A 142 37.90 45.62 -31.52
N GLU A 143 38.24 45.25 -32.75
CA GLU A 143 37.59 45.78 -33.96
C GLU A 143 36.09 45.40 -34.06
N ILE A 144 35.67 44.22 -33.58
CA ILE A 144 34.27 43.74 -33.65
C ILE A 144 33.31 44.73 -32.96
N TYR A 145 33.75 45.33 -31.86
CA TYR A 145 32.96 46.28 -31.05
C TYR A 145 33.47 47.72 -31.15
N GLY A 146 34.46 48.00 -32.01
CA GLY A 146 35.23 49.25 -32.01
C GLY A 146 34.45 50.54 -32.30
N SER A 147 33.24 50.45 -32.85
CA SER A 147 32.32 51.58 -33.05
C SER A 147 31.55 51.99 -31.78
N THR A 148 31.51 51.13 -30.76
CA THR A 148 30.75 51.33 -29.53
C THR A 148 31.60 51.33 -28.27
N LEU A 149 32.76 50.67 -28.32
CA LEU A 149 33.70 50.48 -27.23
C LEU A 149 34.22 51.81 -26.62
N TYR A 150 34.43 51.82 -25.30
CA TYR A 150 34.93 52.96 -24.53
C TYR A 150 36.36 52.65 -24.04
N ASP A 151 36.58 51.45 -23.48
CA ASP A 151 37.91 50.95 -23.09
C ASP A 151 38.00 49.41 -23.26
N SER A 152 39.21 48.86 -23.19
CA SER A 152 39.51 47.42 -23.29
C SER A 152 40.63 47.00 -22.36
N ARG A 153 40.56 45.79 -21.79
CA ARG A 153 41.66 45.13 -21.08
C ARG A 153 41.96 43.74 -21.66
N LEU A 154 43.21 43.32 -21.58
CA LEU A 154 43.67 41.97 -21.87
C LEU A 154 44.40 41.41 -20.64
N PHE A 155 43.91 40.29 -20.09
CA PHE A 155 44.53 39.56 -19.00
C PHE A 155 45.28 38.35 -19.56
N VAL A 156 46.58 38.30 -19.29
CA VAL A 156 47.54 37.37 -19.90
C VAL A 156 48.13 36.47 -18.83
N PHE A 157 47.95 35.15 -18.98
CA PHE A 157 48.41 34.16 -18.02
C PHE A 157 49.62 33.37 -18.56
N GLY A 158 50.61 33.15 -17.70
CA GLY A 158 51.79 32.32 -17.99
C GLY A 158 52.99 33.04 -18.65
N LEU A 159 52.90 34.35 -18.92
CA LEU A 159 54.03 35.12 -19.50
C LEU A 159 54.82 35.85 -18.41
N GLN A 160 56.16 35.74 -18.44
CA GLN A 160 57.08 36.35 -17.47
C GLN A 160 58.33 36.93 -18.18
N GLY A 161 59.05 37.83 -17.50
CA GLY A 161 60.25 38.53 -18.00
C GLY A 161 59.94 39.78 -18.84
N ASP A 162 60.95 40.33 -19.52
CA ASP A 162 61.01 41.67 -20.16
C ASP A 162 59.80 42.17 -20.96
N ILE A 163 58.92 41.28 -21.45
CA ILE A 163 57.67 41.64 -22.15
C ILE A 163 56.53 41.95 -21.17
N ALA A 164 56.48 41.24 -20.03
CA ALA A 164 55.50 41.40 -18.97
C ALA A 164 55.81 42.62 -18.07
N ASP A 165 57.11 42.92 -17.87
CA ASP A 165 57.57 44.07 -17.06
C ASP A 165 57.39 45.43 -17.76
N GLN A 166 56.98 45.44 -19.04
CA GLN A 166 56.69 46.67 -19.77
C GLN A 166 55.36 47.28 -19.30
N PRO A 167 55.35 48.55 -18.82
CA PRO A 167 54.12 49.19 -18.35
C PRO A 167 53.14 49.42 -19.51
N ARG A 168 52.01 48.71 -19.47
CA ARG A 168 50.88 48.86 -20.40
C ARG A 168 49.61 49.09 -19.59
N THR A 169 48.71 49.91 -20.12
CA THR A 169 47.44 50.26 -19.46
C THR A 169 46.29 49.35 -19.88
N ASP A 170 46.36 48.80 -21.10
CA ASP A 170 45.37 47.90 -21.69
C ASP A 170 45.71 46.40 -21.50
N VAL A 171 46.89 46.06 -20.96
CA VAL A 171 47.33 44.69 -20.71
C VAL A 171 47.76 44.50 -19.25
N ALA A 172 47.34 43.40 -18.61
CA ALA A 172 47.88 42.94 -17.33
C ALA A 172 48.37 41.49 -17.45
N PHE A 173 49.58 41.24 -16.95
CA PHE A 173 50.23 39.93 -16.95
C PHE A 173 50.15 39.27 -15.58
N TYR A 174 49.97 37.95 -15.55
CA TYR A 174 49.87 37.13 -14.36
C TYR A 174 50.74 35.87 -14.50
N PRO A 175 51.56 35.50 -13.48
CA PRO A 175 52.36 34.27 -13.51
C PRO A 175 51.54 33.00 -13.75
N SER A 176 50.36 32.90 -13.13
CA SER A 176 49.47 31.74 -13.19
C SER A 176 48.01 32.11 -12.88
N TYR A 177 47.08 31.16 -13.03
CA TYR A 177 45.67 31.32 -12.63
C TYR A 177 45.48 31.31 -11.10
N ASP A 178 46.51 30.95 -10.35
CA ASP A 178 46.53 30.99 -8.89
C ASP A 178 47.12 32.33 -8.41
N GLU A 179 48.22 32.79 -9.02
CA GLU A 179 48.92 34.05 -8.67
C GLU A 179 48.32 35.28 -9.39
N CYS A 180 47.05 35.59 -9.12
CA CYS A 180 46.35 36.69 -9.79
C CYS A 180 45.45 37.53 -8.87
N ASP A 181 45.90 37.81 -7.64
CA ASP A 181 45.14 38.54 -6.61
C ASP A 181 44.73 39.98 -6.99
N THR A 182 45.34 40.59 -8.01
CA THR A 182 45.01 41.95 -8.45
C THR A 182 43.92 42.03 -9.52
N VAL A 183 43.35 40.90 -9.97
CA VAL A 183 42.33 40.86 -11.04
C VAL A 183 41.14 41.77 -10.75
N GLU A 184 40.54 41.67 -9.56
CA GLU A 184 39.37 42.48 -9.18
C GLU A 184 39.72 43.97 -9.21
N LYS A 185 40.86 44.37 -8.64
CA LYS A 185 41.33 45.76 -8.67
C LYS A 185 41.61 46.26 -10.10
N ARG A 186 42.15 45.41 -10.99
CA ARG A 186 42.34 45.75 -12.42
C ARG A 186 41.01 45.88 -13.17
N VAL A 187 39.94 45.24 -12.68
CA VAL A 187 38.56 45.43 -13.15
C VAL A 187 37.96 46.73 -12.58
N GLU A 188 38.23 47.08 -11.32
CA GLU A 188 37.86 48.38 -10.74
C GLU A 188 38.48 49.56 -11.52
N ASP A 189 39.81 49.54 -11.71
CA ASP A 189 40.55 50.54 -12.50
C ASP A 189 40.11 50.61 -13.98
N PHE A 190 39.39 49.60 -14.49
CA PHE A 190 38.78 49.57 -15.82
C PHE A 190 37.34 50.07 -15.83
N ILE A 191 36.57 49.84 -14.77
CA ILE A 191 35.22 50.40 -14.61
C ILE A 191 35.29 51.92 -14.41
N ASP A 192 36.30 52.41 -13.68
CA ASP A 192 36.52 53.86 -13.53
C ASP A 192 36.85 54.53 -14.88
N SER A 193 37.62 53.90 -15.77
CA SER A 193 37.88 54.45 -17.11
C SER A 193 36.64 54.39 -18.02
N LEU A 194 35.82 53.32 -17.91
CA LEU A 194 34.51 53.27 -18.56
C LEU A 194 33.58 54.41 -18.07
N PHE A 195 33.58 54.70 -16.76
CA PHE A 195 32.78 55.78 -16.18
C PHE A 195 33.20 57.16 -16.71
N ILE A 196 34.50 57.46 -16.76
CA ILE A 196 35.01 58.74 -17.26
C ILE A 196 34.55 58.99 -18.72
N VAL A 197 34.61 57.95 -19.56
CA VAL A 197 34.17 58.05 -20.97
C VAL A 197 32.63 58.13 -21.08
N LEU A 198 31.89 57.47 -20.18
CA LEU A 198 30.43 57.56 -20.08
C LEU A 198 29.98 58.99 -19.70
N GLU A 199 30.56 59.55 -18.65
CA GLU A 199 30.24 60.89 -18.16
C GLU A 199 30.57 61.97 -19.20
N SER A 200 31.72 61.88 -19.87
CA SER A 200 32.07 62.76 -21.00
C SER A 200 31.01 62.69 -22.11
N LYS A 201 30.65 61.47 -22.57
CA LYS A 201 29.67 61.27 -23.65
C LYS A 201 28.25 61.70 -23.26
N ARG A 202 27.90 61.63 -21.97
CA ARG A 202 26.65 62.15 -21.41
C ARG A 202 26.63 63.67 -21.46
N LEU A 203 27.68 64.33 -20.97
CA LEU A 203 27.81 65.79 -20.97
C LEU A 203 27.79 66.37 -22.40
N ASP A 204 28.57 65.80 -23.31
CA ASP A 204 28.62 66.22 -24.72
C ASP A 204 27.25 66.17 -25.43
N ARG A 205 26.39 65.22 -25.06
CA ARG A 205 25.04 65.05 -25.62
C ARG A 205 23.96 65.83 -24.85
N ALA A 206 24.21 66.18 -23.59
CA ALA A 206 23.28 66.96 -22.77
C ALA A 206 23.34 68.47 -23.08
N THR A 207 24.50 68.99 -23.48
CA THR A 207 24.66 70.40 -23.88
C THR A 207 24.10 70.66 -25.27
N ASP A 208 22.97 71.36 -25.37
CA ASP A 208 22.48 71.96 -26.63
C ASP A 208 23.43 73.11 -27.05
N LYS A 209 24.52 72.79 -27.74
CA LYS A 209 25.49 73.76 -28.30
C LYS A 209 24.79 74.57 -29.40
N SER A 210 24.55 75.86 -29.14
CA SER A 210 23.70 76.72 -29.96
C SER A 210 24.30 77.02 -31.35
N GLY A 211 24.02 76.15 -32.31
CA GLY A 211 24.47 76.27 -33.71
C GLY A 211 24.55 74.92 -34.43
N ASP A 212 24.84 73.84 -33.69
CA ASP A 212 25.01 72.50 -34.27
C ASP A 212 23.66 71.85 -34.63
N LYS A 213 23.59 71.18 -35.79
CA LYS A 213 22.43 70.35 -36.14
C LYS A 213 22.46 69.04 -35.35
N ILE A 214 21.54 68.89 -34.39
CA ILE A 214 21.38 67.65 -33.59
C ILE A 214 21.29 66.43 -34.52
N PRO A 215 22.16 65.41 -34.38
CA PRO A 215 22.18 64.26 -35.27
C PRO A 215 20.96 63.34 -35.06
N LEU A 216 20.40 62.82 -36.15
CA LEU A 216 19.31 61.85 -36.10
C LEU A 216 19.83 60.46 -35.70
N LEU A 217 19.57 60.07 -34.46
CA LEU A 217 19.76 58.68 -34.02
C LEU A 217 18.75 57.77 -34.74
N CYS A 218 19.22 56.66 -35.32
CA CYS A 218 18.40 55.72 -36.10
C CYS A 218 18.99 54.30 -36.06
N ILE A 219 18.11 53.31 -35.97
CA ILE A 219 18.49 51.89 -36.05
C ILE A 219 18.66 51.42 -37.50
N THR A 220 19.35 50.30 -37.72
CA THR A 220 19.83 49.92 -39.06
C THR A 220 18.74 49.75 -40.13
N PHE A 221 17.52 49.34 -39.79
CA PHE A 221 16.44 49.27 -40.77
C PHE A 221 15.79 50.63 -41.09
N GLU A 222 15.68 51.55 -40.12
CA GLU A 222 15.11 52.90 -40.32
C GLU A 222 15.92 53.75 -41.32
N LYS A 223 17.21 53.46 -41.51
CA LYS A 223 18.12 54.24 -42.36
C LYS A 223 17.66 54.38 -43.82
N LYS A 224 16.75 53.50 -44.28
CA LYS A 224 16.14 53.59 -45.62
C LYS A 224 14.96 54.56 -45.65
N ASP A 225 14.19 54.65 -44.57
CA ASP A 225 12.95 55.42 -44.47
C ASP A 225 13.21 56.93 -44.33
N PHE A 226 14.46 57.32 -44.03
CA PHE A 226 14.90 58.71 -43.89
C PHE A 226 15.61 59.29 -45.13
N VAL A 227 15.72 58.54 -46.23
CA VAL A 227 16.35 59.03 -47.47
C VAL A 227 15.45 60.06 -48.15
N GLY A 228 15.95 61.28 -48.35
CA GLY A 228 15.24 62.35 -49.06
C GLY A 228 14.29 63.22 -48.24
N LEU A 229 14.27 63.09 -46.90
CA LEU A 229 13.47 63.97 -46.04
C LEU A 229 14.08 65.38 -45.88
N ASP A 230 13.22 66.39 -45.73
CA ASP A 230 13.61 67.75 -45.35
C ASP A 230 14.14 67.80 -43.90
N THR A 231 15.46 67.88 -43.80
CA THR A 231 16.21 67.99 -42.53
C THR A 231 16.03 69.32 -41.81
N ASP A 232 15.52 70.36 -42.49
CA ASP A 232 15.31 71.68 -41.92
C ASP A 232 13.89 71.93 -41.43
N SER A 233 12.94 71.04 -41.76
CA SER A 233 11.59 71.03 -41.21
C SER A 233 11.54 71.03 -39.67
N ARG A 234 10.55 71.74 -39.11
CA ARG A 234 10.29 71.76 -37.65
C ARG A 234 10.01 70.35 -37.10
N HIS A 235 9.42 69.47 -37.92
CA HIS A 235 9.10 68.09 -37.55
C HIS A 235 10.35 67.21 -37.46
N TYR A 236 11.29 67.33 -38.40
CA TYR A 236 12.58 66.63 -38.35
C TYR A 236 13.44 67.10 -37.17
N LYS A 237 13.51 68.42 -36.94
CA LYS A 237 14.25 69.00 -35.80
C LYS A 237 13.70 68.53 -34.45
N LYS A 238 12.37 68.54 -34.26
CA LYS A 238 11.71 67.95 -33.08
C LYS A 238 12.01 66.45 -32.91
N ARG A 239 12.01 65.67 -33.99
CA ARG A 239 12.38 64.24 -33.95
C ARG A 239 13.80 64.04 -33.45
N CYS A 240 14.78 64.75 -34.01
CA CYS A 240 16.18 64.65 -33.59
C CYS A 240 16.34 65.02 -32.12
N GLN A 241 15.72 66.12 -31.67
CA GLN A 241 15.72 66.53 -30.27
C GLN A 241 15.08 65.48 -29.35
N GLY A 242 13.91 64.93 -29.71
CA GLY A 242 13.22 63.91 -28.92
C GLY A 242 14.02 62.61 -28.79
N ARG A 243 14.61 62.12 -29.89
CA ARG A 243 15.46 60.92 -29.88
C ARG A 243 16.76 61.15 -29.10
N MET A 244 17.36 62.34 -29.20
CA MET A 244 18.54 62.71 -28.41
C MET A 244 18.19 62.80 -26.91
N ARG A 245 17.07 63.42 -26.53
CA ARG A 245 16.64 63.49 -25.12
C ARG A 245 16.38 62.08 -24.54
N LYS A 246 15.84 61.13 -25.32
CA LYS A 246 15.78 59.70 -24.92
C LYS A 246 17.17 59.18 -24.58
N HIS A 247 18.12 59.35 -25.49
CA HIS A 247 19.47 58.83 -25.37
C HIS A 247 20.28 59.51 -24.26
N VAL A 248 20.03 60.78 -23.94
CA VAL A 248 20.62 61.42 -22.75
C VAL A 248 19.99 60.88 -21.46
N GLY A 249 18.68 60.61 -21.44
CA GLY A 249 18.03 59.95 -20.30
C GLY A 249 18.62 58.56 -20.00
N ASP A 250 18.80 57.76 -21.05
CA ASP A 250 19.54 56.49 -21.05
C ASP A 250 20.95 56.61 -20.42
N LEU A 251 21.76 57.57 -20.90
CA LEU A 251 23.12 57.79 -20.37
C LEU A 251 23.12 58.33 -18.93
N CYS A 252 22.13 59.15 -18.54
CA CYS A 252 21.93 59.57 -17.15
C CYS A 252 21.62 58.37 -16.25
N LEU A 253 20.76 57.44 -16.70
CA LEU A 253 20.39 56.25 -15.94
C LEU A 253 21.60 55.32 -15.75
N GLN A 254 22.37 55.06 -16.80
CA GLN A 254 23.64 54.29 -16.70
C GLN A 254 24.69 54.98 -15.83
N ALA A 255 24.73 56.32 -15.79
CA ALA A 255 25.64 57.09 -14.92
C ALA A 255 25.14 57.24 -13.47
N GLY A 256 24.11 56.49 -13.04
CA GLY A 256 23.53 56.56 -11.69
C GLY A 256 22.73 57.83 -11.39
N MET A 257 22.40 58.63 -12.40
CA MET A 257 21.68 59.92 -12.29
C MET A 257 20.18 59.73 -12.53
N LEU A 258 19.55 58.94 -11.65
CA LEU A 258 18.16 58.48 -11.79
C LEU A 258 17.15 59.62 -11.99
N GLN A 259 17.26 60.71 -11.22
CA GLN A 259 16.35 61.85 -11.29
C GLN A 259 16.41 62.59 -12.64
N ASP A 260 17.62 62.82 -13.16
CA ASP A 260 17.84 63.45 -14.47
C ASP A 260 17.35 62.56 -15.62
N SER A 261 17.45 61.23 -15.47
CA SER A 261 16.91 60.28 -16.45
C SER A 261 15.39 60.42 -16.59
N LEU A 262 14.65 60.50 -15.47
CA LEU A 262 13.20 60.69 -15.46
C LEU A 262 12.79 61.98 -16.18
N VAL A 263 13.49 63.09 -15.91
CA VAL A 263 13.25 64.39 -16.57
C VAL A 263 13.45 64.27 -18.08
N HIS A 264 14.56 63.70 -18.53
CA HIS A 264 14.86 63.56 -19.96
C HIS A 264 13.93 62.58 -20.68
N TYR A 265 13.45 61.52 -20.02
CA TYR A 265 12.43 60.64 -20.59
C TYR A 265 11.08 61.34 -20.76
N HIS A 266 10.59 62.13 -19.79
CA HIS A 266 9.37 62.92 -19.96
C HIS A 266 9.48 63.92 -21.12
N MET A 267 10.58 64.69 -21.18
CA MET A 267 10.85 65.60 -22.31
C MET A 267 10.85 64.86 -23.66
N SER A 268 11.42 63.66 -23.70
CA SER A 268 11.45 62.82 -24.89
C SER A 268 10.05 62.33 -25.30
N VAL A 269 9.25 61.86 -24.34
CA VAL A 269 7.86 61.42 -24.54
C VAL A 269 7.01 62.54 -25.14
N GLU A 270 7.07 63.76 -24.60
CA GLU A 270 6.35 64.92 -25.15
C GLU A 270 6.78 65.25 -26.59
N LEU A 271 8.10 65.35 -26.82
CA LEU A 271 8.65 65.69 -28.14
C LEU A 271 8.27 64.64 -29.18
N LEU A 272 8.50 63.35 -28.90
CA LEU A 272 8.27 62.25 -29.84
C LEU A 272 6.78 61.99 -30.10
N ARG A 273 5.92 62.11 -29.07
CA ARG A 273 4.45 62.06 -29.25
C ARG A 273 3.96 63.20 -30.15
N SER A 274 4.56 64.39 -30.05
CA SER A 274 4.22 65.52 -30.93
C SER A 274 4.69 65.39 -32.40
N VAL A 275 5.41 64.33 -32.75
CA VAL A 275 5.86 64.01 -34.13
C VAL A 275 5.56 62.57 -34.57
N ASN A 276 4.64 61.89 -33.86
CA ASN A 276 4.19 60.51 -34.12
C ASN A 276 5.32 59.48 -34.32
N ASP A 277 6.44 59.64 -33.62
CA ASP A 277 7.60 58.73 -33.71
C ASP A 277 7.43 57.54 -32.77
N PHE A 278 6.44 56.67 -33.08
CA PHE A 278 5.95 55.65 -32.15
C PHE A 278 7.03 54.69 -31.65
N LEU A 279 8.00 54.29 -32.50
CA LEU A 279 9.05 53.36 -32.11
C LEU A 279 9.96 53.93 -31.01
N TRP A 280 10.41 55.17 -31.18
CA TRP A 280 11.27 55.84 -30.19
C TRP A 280 10.47 56.36 -28.98
N LEU A 281 9.19 56.70 -29.18
CA LEU A 281 8.26 57.00 -28.09
C LEU A 281 8.05 55.78 -27.19
N GLY A 282 7.91 54.58 -27.77
CA GLY A 282 7.88 53.32 -27.02
C GLY A 282 9.15 53.11 -26.19
N ALA A 283 10.33 53.39 -26.75
CA ALA A 283 11.60 53.30 -26.03
C ALA A 283 11.78 54.37 -24.94
N ALA A 284 11.24 55.57 -25.13
CA ALA A 284 11.22 56.61 -24.09
C ALA A 284 10.28 56.22 -22.93
N LEU A 285 9.13 55.61 -23.23
CA LEU A 285 8.21 55.05 -22.23
C LEU A 285 8.82 53.85 -21.50
N GLU A 286 9.47 52.93 -22.21
CA GLU A 286 10.16 51.78 -21.59
C GLU A 286 11.29 52.23 -20.64
N GLY A 287 12.07 53.24 -21.04
CA GLY A 287 13.09 53.87 -20.19
C GLY A 287 12.49 54.54 -18.96
N LEU A 288 11.41 55.31 -19.14
CA LEU A 288 10.67 55.96 -18.04
C LEU A 288 10.11 54.94 -17.04
N CYS A 289 9.52 53.84 -17.53
CA CYS A 289 9.09 52.73 -16.71
C CYS A 289 10.27 52.11 -15.98
N SER A 290 11.38 51.84 -16.66
CA SER A 290 12.53 51.15 -16.07
C SER A 290 13.20 51.97 -14.97
N ALA A 291 13.37 53.28 -15.19
CA ALA A 291 13.81 54.21 -14.15
C ALA A 291 12.83 54.28 -12.96
N SER A 292 11.52 54.32 -13.22
CA SER A 292 10.50 54.32 -12.15
C SER A 292 10.47 52.99 -11.37
N VAL A 293 10.76 51.86 -12.02
CA VAL A 293 10.90 50.55 -11.39
C VAL A 293 12.14 50.50 -10.49
N ILE A 294 13.29 51.01 -10.96
CA ILE A 294 14.52 51.12 -10.16
C ILE A 294 14.29 52.00 -8.92
N TYR A 295 13.47 53.05 -9.02
CA TYR A 295 13.10 53.90 -7.89
C TYR A 295 12.23 53.19 -6.84
N HIS A 296 11.14 52.53 -7.25
CA HIS A 296 10.20 51.88 -6.32
C HIS A 296 10.66 50.52 -5.81
N TYR A 297 11.48 49.80 -6.59
CA TYR A 297 11.89 48.42 -6.32
C TYR A 297 13.42 48.26 -6.33
N PRO A 298 14.18 48.97 -5.47
CA PRO A 298 15.65 48.88 -5.42
C PRO A 298 16.18 47.48 -5.05
N GLY A 299 15.32 46.56 -4.60
CA GLY A 299 15.63 45.14 -4.42
C GLY A 299 15.65 44.31 -5.71
N GLY A 300 15.22 44.89 -6.85
CA GLY A 300 15.40 44.38 -8.20
C GLY A 300 14.24 43.58 -8.82
N THR A 301 14.13 43.75 -10.14
CA THR A 301 13.32 43.05 -11.15
C THR A 301 13.29 41.53 -11.12
N GLY A 302 14.45 40.95 -10.80
CA GLY A 302 14.81 39.59 -11.18
C GLY A 302 14.53 38.54 -10.10
N SER A 303 14.17 37.34 -10.55
CA SER A 303 14.26 36.12 -9.73
C SER A 303 15.67 36.02 -9.15
N LYS A 304 15.79 36.13 -7.82
CA LYS A 304 17.08 35.96 -7.14
C LYS A 304 17.62 34.56 -7.51
N PRO A 305 18.83 34.43 -8.09
CA PRO A 305 19.39 33.12 -8.38
C PRO A 305 19.47 32.33 -7.07
N GLY A 306 19.20 31.02 -7.13
CA GLY A 306 19.05 30.15 -5.96
C GLY A 306 20.33 29.92 -5.18
N THR A 307 20.85 30.96 -4.54
CA THR A 307 22.14 30.95 -3.85
C THR A 307 21.95 30.45 -2.41
N ARG A 308 22.56 29.29 -2.10
CA ARG A 308 22.69 28.81 -0.72
C ARG A 308 23.34 29.91 0.14
N ARG A 309 22.77 30.22 1.30
CA ARG A 309 23.33 31.19 2.25
C ARG A 309 24.74 30.75 2.67
N THR A 310 25.77 31.46 2.22
CA THR A 310 27.11 31.42 2.82
C THR A 310 27.10 32.24 4.11
N PRO A 311 27.33 31.65 5.30
CA PRO A 311 27.45 32.40 6.54
C PRO A 311 28.88 32.94 6.67
N GLY A 312 29.06 34.26 6.57
CA GLY A 312 30.40 34.86 6.69
C GLY A 312 30.56 36.25 6.07
N ALA A 313 29.77 37.24 6.52
CA ALA A 313 30.01 38.65 6.23
C ALA A 313 29.48 39.52 7.38
N SER A 314 30.37 40.00 8.25
CA SER A 314 30.03 40.91 9.36
C SER A 314 29.93 42.35 8.87
N LEU A 315 28.75 42.95 8.99
CA LEU A 315 28.60 44.41 8.81
C LEU A 315 29.17 45.16 10.03
N PRO A 316 29.80 46.34 9.86
CA PRO A 316 30.36 47.10 10.97
C PRO A 316 29.30 47.65 11.93
N THR A 317 29.69 47.80 13.20
CA THR A 317 28.90 48.47 14.23
C THR A 317 28.95 49.99 14.07
N GLU A 318 27.79 50.65 14.02
CA GLU A 318 27.68 52.09 14.33
C GLU A 318 26.78 52.32 15.55
N THR A 319 27.09 53.38 16.31
CA THR A 319 26.65 53.52 17.69
C THR A 319 25.46 54.46 17.87
N GLY A 320 24.29 53.85 17.99
CA GLY A 320 23.13 54.23 18.82
C GLY A 320 22.81 55.70 19.12
N LYS A 321 21.54 56.05 18.92
CA LYS A 321 20.77 56.87 19.87
C LYS A 321 19.45 56.18 20.21
N ARG A 322 18.93 56.48 21.41
CA ARG A 322 17.86 55.72 22.07
C ARG A 322 16.48 56.28 21.70
N HIS A 323 15.50 55.40 21.50
CA HIS A 323 14.26 55.43 22.30
C HIS A 323 13.57 54.04 22.31
N ARG A 324 12.81 53.78 23.37
CA ARG A 324 12.08 52.54 23.73
C ARG A 324 11.02 52.94 24.77
N PRO A 325 10.04 52.08 25.14
CA PRO A 325 9.42 51.00 24.37
C PRO A 325 7.86 51.02 24.44
N GLY A 326 7.19 50.15 23.68
CA GLY A 326 5.76 49.83 23.85
C GLY A 326 5.16 49.23 22.57
N ALA A 327 4.51 48.08 22.57
CA ALA A 327 4.25 47.13 23.66
C ALA A 327 4.20 45.67 23.13
N GLN A 328 4.18 44.71 24.06
CA GLN A 328 3.98 43.25 23.89
C GLN A 328 3.62 42.73 22.48
N GLU A 329 4.54 41.97 21.87
CA GLU A 329 4.16 40.91 20.94
C GLU A 329 3.96 39.60 21.72
N VAL A 330 2.90 38.86 21.38
CA VAL A 330 2.68 37.48 21.84
C VAL A 330 2.58 36.60 20.60
N LEU A 331 3.28 35.47 20.65
CA LEU A 331 3.42 34.50 19.57
C LEU A 331 2.07 33.90 19.14
N ILE A 332 1.91 33.69 17.83
CA ILE A 332 1.26 32.52 17.20
C ILE A 332 1.64 32.52 15.69
N ASP A 333 1.95 31.34 15.15
CA ASP A 333 2.32 31.11 13.74
C ASP A 333 1.06 30.88 12.85
N PRO A 334 1.18 30.86 11.51
CA PRO A 334 0.05 31.18 10.62
C PRO A 334 -0.83 29.99 10.23
N ASP A 335 -2.11 30.26 9.94
CA ASP A 335 -2.71 29.90 8.63
C ASP A 335 -4.05 30.64 8.34
N VAL A 336 -4.61 30.41 7.14
CA VAL A 336 -5.97 30.77 6.66
C VAL A 336 -6.24 32.23 6.20
N CYS A 337 -6.14 32.39 4.88
CA CYS A 337 -7.01 33.15 3.95
C CYS A 337 -7.98 34.28 4.41
N ALA A 338 -7.81 35.42 3.72
CA ALA A 338 -8.85 36.20 3.03
C ALA A 338 -9.96 36.91 3.83
N SER A 339 -9.81 38.23 3.99
CA SER A 339 -10.88 39.24 3.73
C SER A 339 -10.31 40.67 3.66
N ASN A 340 -11.09 41.59 3.08
CA ASN A 340 -10.99 43.05 3.19
C ASN A 340 -9.74 43.77 2.64
N SER A 341 -9.85 44.28 1.40
CA SER A 341 -9.11 45.46 0.93
C SER A 341 -10.08 46.50 0.35
N ILE A 342 -10.78 47.21 1.23
CA ILE A 342 -11.51 48.44 0.93
C ILE A 342 -10.80 49.58 1.66
N ILE A 343 -10.93 50.82 1.17
CA ILE A 343 -10.26 52.05 1.62
C ILE A 343 -8.80 52.19 1.14
N SER A 344 -8.64 52.64 -0.11
CA SER A 344 -7.78 53.80 -0.40
C SER A 344 -8.16 54.45 -1.74
N HIS A 345 -9.38 55.01 -1.84
CA HIS A 345 -9.86 55.70 -3.05
C HIS A 345 -10.33 57.12 -2.72
N ARG A 346 -9.35 58.00 -2.42
CA ARG A 346 -9.52 59.47 -2.47
C ARG A 346 -8.17 60.17 -2.30
N TYR A 347 -7.65 60.74 -3.38
CA TYR A 347 -7.46 62.19 -3.54
C TYR A 347 -6.89 62.47 -4.94
N LEU A 348 -7.78 62.78 -5.89
CA LEU A 348 -7.41 63.41 -7.15
C LEU A 348 -7.97 64.83 -7.13
N GLY A 349 -7.10 65.83 -7.25
CA GLY A 349 -7.48 67.24 -7.20
C GLY A 349 -6.42 68.06 -7.93
N ALA A 350 -6.80 68.64 -9.06
CA ALA A 350 -5.89 69.44 -9.88
C ALA A 350 -5.71 70.84 -9.30
N LEU A 351 -4.55 71.45 -9.55
CA LEU A 351 -4.38 72.89 -9.68
C LEU A 351 -3.10 73.20 -10.49
N SER A 352 -2.99 74.42 -10.99
CA SER A 352 -2.03 74.81 -12.04
C SER A 352 -1.22 76.05 -11.67
N THR A 353 -0.23 76.36 -12.52
CA THR A 353 0.55 77.62 -12.61
C THR A 353 1.56 77.98 -11.50
N ASN A 354 2.81 78.09 -11.95
CA ASN A 354 3.86 79.06 -11.61
C ASN A 354 4.03 79.58 -10.17
N GLY A 355 5.19 79.28 -9.59
CA GLY A 355 5.80 80.04 -8.48
C GLY A 355 7.24 79.59 -8.25
N ILE A 356 8.21 80.52 -8.31
CA ILE A 356 9.62 80.25 -7.99
C ILE A 356 9.86 80.57 -6.51
N ASN A 357 10.48 79.64 -5.78
CA ASN A 357 11.33 79.96 -4.63
C ASN A 357 12.29 78.79 -4.36
N ALA A 358 13.43 79.08 -3.75
CA ALA A 358 14.49 78.11 -3.46
C ALA A 358 14.34 77.47 -2.06
N ASP A 359 15.22 76.51 -1.78
CA ASP A 359 15.65 76.09 -0.43
C ASP A 359 14.64 75.40 0.52
N THR A 360 13.51 74.89 -0.02
CA THR A 360 12.73 73.81 0.64
C THR A 360 12.27 72.69 -0.32
N SER A 361 12.66 72.76 -1.60
CA SER A 361 12.16 71.86 -2.66
C SER A 361 12.84 70.48 -2.73
N ALA A 362 13.90 70.25 -1.95
CA ALA A 362 14.86 69.17 -2.20
C ALA A 362 14.31 67.74 -2.08
N GLU A 363 13.32 67.46 -1.22
CA GLU A 363 12.75 66.11 -1.05
C GLU A 363 11.35 65.96 -1.64
N ILE A 364 10.47 66.94 -1.42
CA ILE A 364 9.11 66.95 -1.98
C ILE A 364 9.13 67.09 -3.52
N GLY A 365 10.25 67.54 -4.11
CA GLY A 365 10.46 67.57 -5.56
C GLY A 365 10.80 66.21 -6.20
N ARG A 366 11.55 65.34 -5.53
CA ARG A 366 12.17 64.11 -6.11
C ARG A 366 11.17 63.06 -6.60
N ALA A 367 9.92 63.09 -6.10
CA ALA A 367 8.89 62.14 -6.49
C ALA A 367 8.12 62.56 -7.77
N LYS A 368 8.11 63.85 -8.14
CA LYS A 368 7.14 64.40 -9.12
C LYS A 368 7.27 63.85 -10.54
N ASN A 369 8.43 63.32 -10.92
CA ASN A 369 8.70 62.80 -12.25
C ASN A 369 8.72 61.27 -12.32
N CYS A 370 8.58 60.57 -11.17
CA CYS A 370 8.48 59.11 -11.14
C CYS A 370 7.03 58.70 -11.43
N LEU A 371 6.84 57.65 -12.23
CA LEU A 371 5.53 57.02 -12.41
C LEU A 371 5.08 56.35 -11.10
N SER A 372 3.76 56.25 -10.85
CA SER A 372 3.24 55.36 -9.80
C SER A 372 3.40 53.88 -10.17
N PRO A 373 3.34 52.95 -9.20
CA PRO A 373 3.31 51.51 -9.49
C PRO A 373 2.26 51.10 -10.54
N GLU A 374 1.10 51.77 -10.53
CA GLU A 374 0.01 51.57 -11.47
C GLU A 374 0.34 52.14 -12.86
N ASP A 375 0.80 53.39 -12.93
CA ASP A 375 1.18 54.06 -14.18
C ASP A 375 2.28 53.32 -14.95
N ILE A 376 3.24 52.71 -14.24
CA ILE A 376 4.32 51.90 -14.85
C ILE A 376 3.73 50.81 -15.76
N ILE A 377 2.65 50.17 -15.33
CA ILE A 377 2.00 49.10 -16.08
C ILE A 377 1.23 49.67 -17.29
N GLU A 378 0.54 50.81 -17.13
CA GLU A 378 -0.08 51.49 -18.27
C GLU A 378 0.94 51.94 -19.31
N LYS A 379 2.11 52.43 -18.87
CA LYS A 379 3.17 52.90 -19.78
C LYS A 379 3.94 51.76 -20.43
N TYR A 380 4.03 50.58 -19.80
CA TYR A 380 4.39 49.35 -20.51
C TYR A 380 3.33 48.95 -21.54
N LYS A 381 2.01 48.97 -21.22
CA LYS A 381 0.94 48.69 -22.21
C LYS A 381 1.02 49.66 -23.41
N GLU A 382 1.27 50.95 -23.17
CA GLU A 382 1.48 51.98 -24.21
C GLU A 382 2.74 51.70 -25.06
N ALA A 383 3.89 51.38 -24.44
CA ALA A 383 5.14 51.08 -25.13
C ALA A 383 5.04 49.81 -26.01
N ILE A 384 4.49 48.72 -25.47
CA ILE A 384 4.30 47.44 -26.18
C ILE A 384 3.36 47.62 -27.37
N SER A 385 2.25 48.36 -27.19
CA SER A 385 1.33 48.73 -28.28
C SER A 385 2.02 49.53 -29.40
N TYR A 386 3.03 50.33 -29.08
CA TYR A 386 3.83 51.03 -30.08
C TYR A 386 4.89 50.14 -30.75
N TYR A 387 5.49 49.19 -30.03
CA TYR A 387 6.42 48.22 -30.61
C TYR A 387 5.73 47.27 -31.59
N GLY A 388 4.54 46.75 -31.26
CA GLY A 388 3.75 45.86 -32.14
C GLY A 388 3.32 46.47 -33.49
N LYS A 389 3.47 47.80 -33.67
CA LYS A 389 3.29 48.47 -34.99
C LYS A 389 4.41 48.13 -35.99
N TYR A 390 5.55 47.61 -35.55
CA TYR A 390 6.76 47.46 -36.37
C TYR A 390 7.18 45.99 -36.51
N LYS A 391 7.11 45.45 -37.73
CA LYS A 391 7.47 44.04 -38.07
C LYS A 391 8.92 43.61 -37.77
N ASN A 392 9.76 44.53 -37.30
CA ASN A 392 11.16 44.31 -36.95
C ASN A 392 11.43 44.54 -35.45
N ALA A 393 10.41 44.87 -34.64
CA ALA A 393 10.54 45.19 -33.22
C ALA A 393 10.02 44.08 -32.28
N GLY A 394 9.49 42.96 -32.80
CA GLY A 394 8.87 41.89 -31.99
C GLY A 394 9.76 41.30 -30.89
N VAL A 395 11.08 41.35 -31.04
CA VAL A 395 12.02 41.00 -29.96
C VAL A 395 11.94 41.98 -28.78
N ILE A 396 11.96 43.29 -29.07
CA ILE A 396 11.81 44.35 -28.06
C ILE A 396 10.40 44.34 -27.45
N GLU A 397 9.37 44.10 -28.27
CA GLU A 397 7.98 43.92 -27.83
C GLU A 397 7.86 42.80 -26.78
N LEU A 398 8.47 41.64 -27.06
CA LEU A 398 8.47 40.50 -26.14
C LEU A 398 9.30 40.76 -24.87
N GLU A 399 10.47 41.38 -24.98
CA GLU A 399 11.28 41.75 -23.82
C GLU A 399 10.57 42.78 -22.93
N ALA A 400 9.86 43.76 -23.51
CA ALA A 400 9.05 44.72 -22.77
C ALA A 400 7.87 44.02 -22.05
N CYS A 401 7.21 43.05 -22.69
CA CYS A 401 6.25 42.17 -22.02
C CYS A 401 6.87 41.41 -20.84
N VAL A 402 8.07 40.85 -21.00
CA VAL A 402 8.78 40.14 -19.91
C VAL A 402 9.12 41.08 -18.75
N LYS A 403 9.61 42.30 -19.02
CA LYS A 403 9.83 43.33 -17.98
C LYS A 403 8.53 43.66 -17.23
N ALA A 404 7.44 43.93 -17.96
CA ALA A 404 6.14 44.22 -17.37
C ALA A 404 5.61 43.09 -16.47
N VAL A 405 5.78 41.83 -16.90
CA VAL A 405 5.42 40.63 -16.11
C VAL A 405 6.23 40.52 -14.82
N ARG A 406 7.54 40.78 -14.87
CA ARG A 406 8.42 40.79 -13.67
C ARG A 406 7.97 41.85 -12.65
N VAL A 407 7.62 43.05 -13.11
CA VAL A 407 7.07 44.11 -12.25
C VAL A 407 5.73 43.70 -11.65
N LEU A 408 4.81 43.15 -12.46
CA LEU A 408 3.50 42.69 -11.98
C LEU A 408 3.59 41.54 -10.97
N ALA A 409 4.60 40.67 -11.09
CA ALA A 409 4.87 39.61 -10.11
C ALA A 409 5.21 40.20 -8.73
N ILE A 410 6.07 41.22 -8.70
CA ILE A 410 6.47 41.92 -7.46
C ILE A 410 5.31 42.75 -6.88
N GLN A 411 4.47 43.33 -7.74
CA GLN A 411 3.17 43.93 -7.36
C GLN A 411 2.09 42.90 -6.97
N LYS A 412 2.37 41.59 -7.05
CA LYS A 412 1.43 40.48 -6.79
C LYS A 412 0.16 40.48 -7.66
N ARG A 413 0.21 41.13 -8.84
CA ARG A 413 -0.90 41.27 -9.81
C ARG A 413 -0.90 40.12 -10.84
N SER A 414 -0.91 38.87 -10.36
CA SER A 414 -0.76 37.66 -11.21
C SER A 414 -1.79 37.53 -12.33
N MET A 415 -3.02 38.05 -12.16
CA MET A 415 -4.05 38.01 -13.21
C MET A 415 -3.66 38.84 -14.44
N GLU A 416 -3.22 40.08 -14.25
CA GLU A 416 -2.73 40.93 -15.36
C GLU A 416 -1.41 40.41 -15.91
N ALA A 417 -0.51 39.91 -15.07
CA ALA A 417 0.72 39.27 -15.54
C ALA A 417 0.42 38.11 -16.50
N SER A 418 -0.63 37.33 -16.23
CA SER A 418 -1.10 36.28 -17.13
C SER A 418 -1.71 36.81 -18.43
N GLU A 419 -2.26 38.02 -18.47
CA GLU A 419 -2.77 38.65 -19.69
C GLU A 419 -1.60 38.99 -20.64
N PHE A 420 -0.57 39.65 -20.11
CA PHE A 420 0.69 39.90 -20.83
C PHE A 420 1.32 38.60 -21.34
N LEU A 421 1.40 37.54 -20.51
CA LEU A 421 1.95 36.25 -20.91
C LEU A 421 1.10 35.51 -21.96
N GLN A 422 -0.22 35.73 -22.01
CA GLN A 422 -1.07 35.19 -23.07
C GLN A 422 -0.81 35.91 -24.40
N ASN A 423 -0.74 37.23 -24.39
CA ASN A 423 -0.42 38.03 -25.58
C ASN A 423 1.01 37.77 -26.09
N ALA A 424 1.97 37.56 -25.19
CA ALA A 424 3.38 37.27 -25.49
C ALA A 424 3.60 35.99 -26.31
N VAL A 425 2.67 35.03 -26.31
CA VAL A 425 2.74 33.83 -27.17
C VAL A 425 2.52 34.18 -28.65
N TYR A 426 1.68 35.18 -28.94
CA TYR A 426 1.33 35.57 -30.30
C TYR A 426 2.29 36.57 -30.95
N ILE A 427 3.24 37.13 -30.18
CA ILE A 427 4.28 38.02 -30.72
C ILE A 427 5.09 37.28 -31.78
N ASN A 428 5.14 37.86 -32.98
CA ASN A 428 5.74 37.27 -34.17
C ASN A 428 7.24 37.49 -34.20
N LEU A 429 7.97 36.60 -33.52
CA LEU A 429 9.38 36.38 -33.77
C LEU A 429 9.52 35.59 -35.08
N ARG A 430 10.32 36.12 -36.02
CA ARG A 430 10.59 35.48 -37.31
C ARG A 430 11.25 34.12 -37.11
N GLN A 431 10.89 33.13 -37.93
CA GLN A 431 11.52 31.80 -38.09
C GLN A 431 12.47 31.37 -36.95
N LEU A 432 11.91 31.07 -35.78
CA LEU A 432 12.67 30.54 -34.65
C LEU A 432 13.22 29.14 -34.94
N SER A 433 14.43 28.86 -34.45
CA SER A 433 14.99 27.51 -34.36
C SER A 433 14.19 26.63 -33.39
N GLU A 434 14.42 25.31 -33.38
CA GLU A 434 13.73 24.43 -32.42
C GLU A 434 14.21 24.68 -30.99
N GLU A 435 15.50 24.97 -30.82
CA GLU A 435 16.16 25.35 -29.57
C GLU A 435 15.58 26.66 -29.01
N GLU A 436 15.39 27.67 -29.86
CA GLU A 436 14.78 28.95 -29.50
C GLU A 436 13.30 28.80 -29.09
N LYS A 437 12.55 27.86 -29.71
CA LYS A 437 11.19 27.51 -29.29
C LYS A 437 11.19 26.81 -27.92
N ILE A 438 12.10 25.86 -27.69
CA ILE A 438 12.29 25.21 -26.39
C ILE A 438 12.58 26.27 -25.32
N GLN A 439 13.51 27.19 -25.58
CA GLN A 439 13.84 28.28 -24.66
C GLN A 439 12.64 29.20 -24.40
N ARG A 440 11.90 29.61 -25.44
CA ARG A 440 10.70 30.46 -25.30
C ARG A 440 9.66 29.81 -24.39
N TYR A 441 9.40 28.51 -24.55
CA TYR A 441 8.41 27.80 -23.73
C TYR A 441 8.91 27.51 -22.30
N SER A 442 10.20 27.25 -22.09
CA SER A 442 10.79 27.14 -20.75
C SER A 442 10.69 28.46 -19.97
N ILE A 443 11.02 29.59 -20.60
CA ILE A 443 10.90 30.92 -19.97
C ILE A 443 9.43 31.26 -19.67
N LEU A 444 8.50 30.96 -20.60
CA LEU A 444 7.08 31.13 -20.32
C LEU A 444 6.63 30.30 -19.11
N SER A 445 7.16 29.08 -18.94
CA SER A 445 6.94 28.29 -17.72
C SER A 445 7.48 28.99 -16.48
N GLU A 446 8.74 29.44 -16.47
CA GLU A 446 9.35 30.15 -15.34
C GLU A 446 8.58 31.41 -14.95
N LEU A 447 8.10 32.19 -15.93
CA LEU A 447 7.30 33.39 -15.69
C LEU A 447 5.88 33.07 -15.16
N TYR A 448 5.26 31.97 -15.61
CA TYR A 448 4.00 31.49 -15.00
C TYR A 448 4.21 30.94 -13.59
N GLU A 449 5.39 30.40 -13.27
CA GLU A 449 5.75 29.91 -11.94
C GLU A 449 6.01 31.06 -10.97
N LEU A 450 6.73 32.10 -11.42
CA LEU A 450 7.01 33.33 -10.67
C LEU A 450 5.73 34.04 -10.19
N ILE A 451 4.62 33.94 -10.95
CA ILE A 451 3.32 34.52 -10.58
C ILE A 451 2.37 33.54 -9.85
N GLY A 452 2.86 32.35 -9.50
CA GLY A 452 2.11 31.31 -8.76
C GLY A 452 1.15 30.46 -9.61
N PHE A 453 1.18 30.58 -10.94
CA PHE A 453 0.25 29.88 -11.84
C PHE A 453 0.82 28.51 -12.28
N HIS A 454 1.13 27.66 -11.29
CA HIS A 454 1.87 26.40 -11.47
C HIS A 454 1.31 25.46 -12.56
N ARG A 455 -0.01 25.38 -12.75
CA ARG A 455 -0.61 24.56 -13.83
C ARG A 455 -0.34 25.13 -15.24
N LYS A 456 -0.24 26.47 -15.38
CA LYS A 456 0.20 27.10 -16.64
C LYS A 456 1.71 26.95 -16.82
N SER A 457 2.51 27.02 -15.75
CA SER A 457 3.95 26.68 -15.81
C SER A 457 4.16 25.26 -16.35
N ALA A 458 3.55 24.26 -15.71
CA ALA A 458 3.62 22.86 -16.12
C ALA A 458 3.13 22.64 -17.57
N PHE A 459 2.10 23.36 -18.03
CA PHE A 459 1.68 23.31 -19.43
C PHE A 459 2.80 23.77 -20.38
N PHE A 460 3.39 24.95 -20.16
CA PHE A 460 4.45 25.45 -21.04
C PHE A 460 5.75 24.64 -20.93
N LYS A 461 6.10 24.11 -19.75
CA LYS A 461 7.25 23.20 -19.59
C LYS A 461 7.03 21.87 -20.31
N ARG A 462 5.80 21.34 -20.30
CA ARG A 462 5.42 20.16 -21.09
C ARG A 462 5.46 20.44 -22.59
N VAL A 463 5.08 21.64 -23.05
CA VAL A 463 5.27 22.04 -24.45
C VAL A 463 6.75 22.09 -24.82
N ALA A 464 7.61 22.68 -23.98
CA ALA A 464 9.07 22.67 -24.17
C ALA A 464 9.62 21.23 -24.25
N ALA A 465 9.18 20.33 -23.35
CA ALA A 465 9.56 18.92 -23.34
C ALA A 465 9.21 18.20 -24.65
N MET A 466 8.01 18.43 -25.18
CA MET A 466 7.58 17.86 -26.47
C MET A 466 8.35 18.49 -27.64
N GLN A 467 8.73 19.77 -27.56
CA GLN A 467 9.53 20.43 -28.60
C GLN A 467 10.95 19.86 -28.68
N CYS A 468 11.54 19.39 -27.57
CA CYS A 468 12.82 18.65 -27.58
C CYS A 468 12.80 17.36 -28.44
N VAL A 469 11.62 16.88 -28.84
CA VAL A 469 11.43 15.67 -29.65
C VAL A 469 10.54 15.93 -30.88
N ALA A 470 10.51 17.17 -31.35
CA ALA A 470 9.80 17.56 -32.57
C ALA A 470 10.29 16.80 -33.81
N PRO A 471 9.41 16.40 -34.76
CA PRO A 471 9.81 15.65 -35.97
C PRO A 471 10.78 16.37 -36.92
N SER A 472 11.02 17.68 -36.72
CA SER A 472 12.03 18.48 -37.43
C SER A 472 13.46 18.28 -36.92
N ILE A 473 13.64 17.69 -35.73
CA ILE A 473 14.96 17.49 -35.10
C ILE A 473 15.53 16.12 -35.54
N ALA A 474 16.71 16.12 -36.15
CA ALA A 474 17.37 14.91 -36.63
C ALA A 474 17.78 13.93 -35.49
N GLU A 475 18.20 14.47 -34.34
CA GLU A 475 18.52 13.70 -33.13
C GLU A 475 17.64 14.14 -31.94
N PRO A 476 16.43 13.56 -31.77
CA PRO A 476 15.49 13.98 -30.73
C PRO A 476 16.02 13.80 -29.29
N GLY A 477 15.95 14.87 -28.50
CA GLY A 477 16.51 14.99 -27.15
C GLY A 477 15.70 14.29 -26.05
N TRP A 478 15.47 12.98 -26.16
CA TRP A 478 14.59 12.22 -25.25
C TRP A 478 14.94 12.35 -23.77
N ARG A 479 16.23 12.47 -23.41
CA ARG A 479 16.67 12.69 -22.02
C ARG A 479 16.21 14.05 -21.47
N ALA A 480 16.28 15.10 -22.29
CA ALA A 480 15.82 16.45 -21.91
C ALA A 480 14.29 16.50 -21.84
N CYS A 481 13.60 15.87 -22.81
CA CYS A 481 12.14 15.68 -22.79
C CYS A 481 11.69 15.02 -21.48
N TYR A 482 12.24 13.85 -21.14
CA TYR A 482 11.89 13.13 -19.91
C TYR A 482 12.14 13.97 -18.64
N LYS A 483 13.28 14.66 -18.53
CA LYS A 483 13.56 15.56 -17.41
C LYS A 483 12.52 16.67 -17.28
N LEU A 484 12.23 17.38 -18.38
CA LEU A 484 11.24 18.46 -18.39
C LEU A 484 9.82 17.95 -18.08
N LEU A 485 9.46 16.73 -18.48
CA LEU A 485 8.20 16.08 -18.07
C LEU A 485 8.16 15.81 -16.55
N LEU A 486 9.24 15.33 -15.93
CA LEU A 486 9.31 15.16 -14.47
C LEU A 486 9.14 16.50 -13.74
N GLU A 487 9.76 17.57 -14.23
CA GLU A 487 9.59 18.92 -13.67
C GLU A 487 8.14 19.46 -13.78
N THR A 488 7.25 18.84 -14.58
CA THR A 488 5.83 19.24 -14.68
C THR A 488 4.92 18.59 -13.63
N LEU A 489 5.38 17.53 -12.96
CA LEU A 489 4.58 16.72 -12.02
C LEU A 489 3.89 17.55 -10.92
N PRO A 490 4.56 18.50 -10.22
CA PRO A 490 3.93 19.23 -9.11
C PRO A 490 2.82 20.17 -9.59
N GLY A 491 2.98 20.80 -10.76
CA GLY A 491 1.98 21.70 -11.36
C GLY A 491 0.71 21.00 -11.86
N TYR A 492 0.73 19.66 -11.92
CA TYR A 492 -0.45 18.83 -12.13
C TYR A 492 -0.90 18.06 -10.87
N SER A 493 -0.26 18.30 -9.73
CA SER A 493 -0.51 17.62 -8.45
C SER A 493 -0.30 16.10 -8.49
N LEU A 494 0.65 15.65 -9.32
CA LEU A 494 1.07 14.26 -9.43
C LEU A 494 2.35 14.04 -8.62
N SER A 495 2.36 13.03 -7.75
CA SER A 495 3.58 12.49 -7.15
C SER A 495 4.00 11.21 -7.88
N LEU A 496 5.25 10.78 -7.70
CA LEU A 496 5.74 9.48 -8.15
C LEU A 496 6.04 8.51 -6.97
N ASP A 497 5.66 8.84 -5.73
CA ASP A 497 5.60 7.87 -4.62
C ASP A 497 4.18 7.26 -4.54
N PRO A 498 4.03 5.92 -4.63
CA PRO A 498 2.73 5.26 -4.45
C PRO A 498 2.05 5.53 -3.10
N LYS A 499 2.82 5.87 -2.06
CA LYS A 499 2.31 6.16 -0.70
C LYS A 499 1.47 7.44 -0.64
N ASP A 500 1.68 8.40 -1.53
CA ASP A 500 0.87 9.62 -1.58
C ASP A 500 -0.57 9.35 -2.05
N PHE A 501 -0.77 8.25 -2.78
CA PHE A 501 -2.07 7.80 -3.28
C PHE A 501 -2.82 6.85 -2.31
N SER A 502 -2.16 6.33 -1.27
CA SER A 502 -2.77 5.33 -0.37
C SER A 502 -3.69 5.93 0.72
N LYS A 503 -3.75 7.26 0.86
CA LYS A 503 -4.29 7.94 2.05
C LYS A 503 -5.58 8.75 1.88
N GLY A 504 -6.23 8.76 0.71
CA GLY A 504 -7.50 9.47 0.56
C GLY A 504 -7.97 9.72 -0.87
N THR A 505 -8.78 10.75 -1.05
CA THR A 505 -9.34 11.16 -2.35
C THR A 505 -8.25 11.66 -3.31
N HIS A 506 -8.39 11.27 -4.57
CA HIS A 506 -7.50 11.64 -5.68
C HIS A 506 -7.37 13.16 -5.82
N LYS A 507 -6.14 13.67 -5.95
CA LYS A 507 -5.84 15.10 -6.12
C LYS A 507 -5.45 15.42 -7.57
N GLY A 508 -6.02 16.48 -8.13
CA GLY A 508 -5.77 16.91 -9.51
C GLY A 508 -6.65 16.20 -10.54
N TRP A 509 -6.31 16.35 -11.82
CA TRP A 509 -7.13 15.87 -12.95
C TRP A 509 -6.56 14.57 -13.52
N ALA A 510 -7.18 13.42 -13.21
CA ALA A 510 -6.72 12.10 -13.61
C ALA A 510 -6.39 12.00 -15.11
N ALA A 511 -7.27 12.48 -16.00
CA ALA A 511 -7.03 12.47 -17.45
C ALA A 511 -5.74 13.20 -17.90
N VAL A 512 -5.31 14.25 -17.19
CA VAL A 512 -4.05 14.96 -17.47
C VAL A 512 -2.87 14.20 -16.89
N GLN A 513 -3.02 13.62 -15.70
CA GLN A 513 -1.98 12.86 -15.00
C GLN A 513 -1.68 11.53 -15.69
N MET A 514 -2.71 10.77 -16.08
CA MET A 514 -2.57 9.55 -16.90
C MET A 514 -1.88 9.87 -18.23
N ARG A 515 -2.27 10.97 -18.90
CA ARG A 515 -1.62 11.40 -20.15
C ARG A 515 -0.13 11.71 -19.97
N LEU A 516 0.24 12.36 -18.86
CA LEU A 516 1.64 12.62 -18.51
C LEU A 516 2.41 11.33 -18.16
N LEU A 517 1.79 10.38 -17.45
CA LEU A 517 2.38 9.07 -17.17
C LEU A 517 2.64 8.28 -18.47
N HIS A 518 1.71 8.27 -19.43
CA HIS A 518 1.93 7.68 -20.75
C HIS A 518 3.08 8.36 -21.52
N GLU A 519 3.23 9.69 -21.40
CA GLU A 519 4.33 10.43 -22.03
C GLU A 519 5.67 10.17 -21.36
N LEU A 520 5.70 9.96 -20.04
CA LEU A 520 6.89 9.49 -19.30
C LEU A 520 7.30 8.08 -19.71
N VAL A 521 6.34 7.12 -19.82
CA VAL A 521 6.57 5.76 -20.34
C VAL A 521 7.12 5.79 -21.77
N TYR A 522 6.55 6.65 -22.63
CA TYR A 522 7.01 6.78 -24.01
C TYR A 522 8.43 7.36 -24.08
N ALA A 523 8.72 8.39 -23.30
CA ALA A 523 10.06 9.00 -23.24
C ALA A 523 11.10 8.04 -22.66
N SER A 524 10.82 7.30 -21.58
CA SER A 524 11.75 6.31 -21.01
C SER A 524 12.04 5.15 -21.97
N ARG A 525 11.03 4.69 -22.72
CA ARG A 525 11.21 3.72 -23.81
C ARG A 525 12.17 4.26 -24.87
N ARG A 526 11.99 5.51 -25.32
CA ARG A 526 12.81 6.14 -26.36
C ARG A 526 14.22 6.50 -25.88
N MET A 527 14.43 6.68 -24.57
CA MET A 527 15.75 6.76 -23.94
C MET A 527 16.50 5.42 -23.86
N GLY A 528 15.84 4.29 -24.17
CA GLY A 528 16.42 2.96 -24.05
C GLY A 528 16.47 2.41 -22.62
N ASN A 529 15.68 2.96 -21.68
CA ASN A 529 15.60 2.45 -20.31
C ASN A 529 14.26 1.72 -20.09
N PRO A 530 14.22 0.37 -20.22
CA PRO A 530 12.98 -0.39 -20.05
C PRO A 530 12.51 -0.45 -18.60
N ALA A 531 13.43 -0.46 -17.62
CA ALA A 531 13.09 -0.51 -16.19
C ALA A 531 12.22 0.70 -15.76
N LEU A 532 12.55 1.91 -16.24
CA LEU A 532 11.71 3.09 -16.04
C LEU A 532 10.32 2.95 -16.70
N SER A 533 10.25 2.37 -17.90
CA SER A 533 8.97 2.15 -18.59
C SER A 533 8.08 1.15 -17.85
N VAL A 534 8.64 0.04 -17.37
CA VAL A 534 7.97 -0.94 -16.50
C VAL A 534 7.50 -0.25 -15.23
N ARG A 535 8.39 0.45 -14.52
CA ARG A 535 8.10 1.12 -13.25
C ARG A 535 6.99 2.18 -13.38
N HIS A 536 6.94 2.94 -14.48
CA HIS A 536 5.89 3.94 -14.73
C HIS A 536 4.55 3.31 -15.17
N LEU A 537 4.57 2.19 -15.90
CA LEU A 537 3.35 1.41 -16.20
C LEU A 537 2.79 0.75 -14.93
N SER A 538 3.65 0.18 -14.08
CA SER A 538 3.27 -0.31 -12.76
C SER A 538 2.70 0.82 -11.89
N PHE A 539 3.30 2.01 -11.92
CA PHE A 539 2.78 3.19 -11.20
C PHE A 539 1.37 3.57 -11.69
N LEU A 540 1.15 3.60 -13.01
CA LEU A 540 -0.15 3.89 -13.61
C LEU A 540 -1.21 2.86 -13.19
N LEU A 541 -0.91 1.56 -13.25
CA LEU A 541 -1.84 0.50 -12.81
C LEU A 541 -2.10 0.53 -11.30
N GLN A 542 -1.11 0.84 -10.47
CA GLN A 542 -1.28 0.84 -9.02
C GLN A 542 -2.04 2.08 -8.51
N THR A 543 -1.81 3.26 -9.12
CA THR A 543 -2.41 4.52 -8.63
C THR A 543 -3.68 4.93 -9.38
N MET A 544 -3.75 4.72 -10.70
CA MET A 544 -4.82 5.24 -11.57
C MET A 544 -5.84 4.20 -12.04
N LEU A 545 -5.80 2.96 -11.53
CA LEU A 545 -6.65 1.84 -11.97
C LEU A 545 -8.15 2.19 -12.11
N ASP A 546 -8.65 2.97 -11.16
CA ASP A 546 -10.06 3.34 -11.03
C ASP A 546 -10.50 4.45 -12.02
N PHE A 547 -9.55 4.99 -12.80
CA PHE A 547 -9.77 6.00 -13.85
C PHE A 547 -9.52 5.47 -15.27
N LEU A 548 -8.93 4.28 -15.42
CA LEU A 548 -8.70 3.63 -16.72
C LEU A 548 -9.96 2.93 -17.20
N SER A 549 -10.34 3.14 -18.46
CA SER A 549 -11.37 2.32 -19.11
C SER A 549 -10.90 0.88 -19.31
N ASP A 550 -11.85 -0.05 -19.52
CA ASP A 550 -11.52 -1.48 -19.67
C ASP A 550 -10.72 -1.83 -20.92
N GLN A 551 -10.63 -0.92 -21.90
CA GLN A 551 -9.69 -1.02 -23.01
C GLN A 551 -8.31 -0.51 -22.60
N GLU A 552 -8.20 0.67 -21.97
CA GLU A 552 -6.92 1.21 -21.49
C GLU A 552 -6.26 0.27 -20.46
N LYS A 553 -7.04 -0.38 -19.59
CA LYS A 553 -6.54 -1.44 -18.69
C LYS A 553 -5.81 -2.54 -19.47
N LYS A 554 -6.40 -3.04 -20.57
CA LYS A 554 -5.83 -4.09 -21.44
C LYS A 554 -4.59 -3.60 -22.19
N ASP A 555 -4.66 -2.41 -22.77
CA ASP A 555 -3.56 -1.82 -23.54
C ASP A 555 -2.33 -1.53 -22.64
N VAL A 556 -2.57 -1.13 -21.39
CA VAL A 556 -1.53 -0.89 -20.38
C VAL A 556 -0.92 -2.20 -19.88
N THR A 557 -1.71 -3.25 -19.59
CA THR A 557 -1.14 -4.54 -19.17
C THR A 557 -0.41 -5.24 -20.30
N GLN A 558 -0.94 -5.26 -21.52
CA GLN A 558 -0.24 -5.82 -22.69
C GLN A 558 1.07 -5.06 -22.96
N SER A 559 1.08 -3.74 -22.76
CA SER A 559 2.31 -2.95 -22.81
C SER A 559 3.30 -3.37 -21.72
N LEU A 560 2.84 -3.55 -20.47
CA LEU A 560 3.66 -3.96 -19.33
C LEU A 560 4.32 -5.32 -19.59
N GLU A 561 3.54 -6.35 -19.94
CA GLU A 561 4.04 -7.70 -20.30
C GLU A 561 5.09 -7.67 -21.43
N SER A 562 4.89 -6.79 -22.42
CA SER A 562 5.83 -6.60 -23.54
C SER A 562 7.19 -5.98 -23.14
N TYR A 563 7.26 -5.30 -21.98
CA TYR A 563 8.52 -4.82 -21.41
C TYR A 563 9.07 -5.76 -20.31
N THR A 564 8.24 -6.35 -19.46
CA THR A 564 8.70 -7.26 -18.39
C THR A 564 9.32 -8.55 -18.94
N SER A 565 8.85 -9.03 -20.09
CA SER A 565 9.51 -10.09 -20.90
C SER A 565 10.96 -9.79 -21.32
N LYS A 566 11.44 -8.55 -21.14
CA LYS A 566 12.83 -8.11 -21.43
C LYS A 566 13.56 -7.58 -20.21
N CYS A 567 12.82 -7.11 -19.20
CA CYS A 567 13.32 -6.49 -17.99
C CYS A 567 12.25 -6.65 -16.91
N PRO A 568 12.27 -7.72 -16.11
CA PRO A 568 11.28 -7.98 -15.06
C PRO A 568 11.10 -6.78 -14.12
N GLY A 569 9.88 -6.59 -13.61
CA GLY A 569 9.62 -5.56 -12.61
C GLY A 569 10.10 -6.04 -11.23
N THR A 570 11.05 -5.32 -10.64
CA THR A 570 11.62 -5.63 -9.31
C THR A 570 11.16 -4.63 -8.25
N MET A 571 11.34 -4.98 -6.98
CA MET A 571 11.15 -4.08 -5.84
C MET A 571 12.36 -3.15 -5.58
N GLU A 572 13.23 -2.97 -6.57
CA GLU A 572 14.43 -2.12 -6.44
C GLU A 572 14.11 -0.63 -6.59
N VAL A 573 14.94 0.20 -5.94
CA VAL A 573 14.83 1.66 -5.99
C VAL A 573 15.62 2.18 -7.20
N ILE A 574 14.95 2.85 -8.14
CA ILE A 574 15.61 3.42 -9.33
C ILE A 574 16.11 4.84 -9.01
N THR A 575 17.42 5.04 -9.00
CA THR A 575 18.03 6.38 -8.87
C THR A 575 18.39 6.93 -10.25
N LEU A 576 17.97 8.17 -10.54
CA LEU A 576 18.28 8.86 -11.78
C LEU A 576 19.61 9.64 -11.68
N PRO A 577 20.28 9.98 -12.81
CA PRO A 577 21.58 10.67 -12.81
C PRO A 577 21.58 12.10 -12.23
N ASP A 578 20.41 12.69 -12.01
CA ASP A 578 20.23 13.97 -11.33
C ASP A 578 20.03 13.83 -9.80
N GLY A 579 20.08 12.60 -9.28
CA GLY A 579 19.85 12.28 -7.88
C GLY A 579 18.39 12.06 -7.49
N LEU A 580 17.44 12.13 -8.44
CA LEU A 580 16.05 11.81 -8.13
C LEU A 580 15.87 10.31 -7.88
N VAL A 581 15.40 9.98 -6.68
CA VAL A 581 15.14 8.60 -6.22
C VAL A 581 13.68 8.25 -6.48
N LEU A 582 13.45 7.18 -7.25
CA LEU A 582 12.12 6.67 -7.57
C LEU A 582 11.85 5.37 -6.79
N PRO A 583 10.91 5.36 -5.83
CA PRO A 583 10.60 4.17 -5.04
C PRO A 583 9.97 3.05 -5.89
N PRO A 584 10.07 1.78 -5.46
CA PRO A 584 9.37 0.66 -6.09
C PRO A 584 7.85 0.79 -5.98
N VAL A 585 7.12 0.02 -6.79
CA VAL A 585 5.65 0.09 -6.88
C VAL A 585 5.04 -1.27 -6.54
N PRO A 586 4.67 -1.53 -5.28
CA PRO A 586 4.03 -2.78 -4.88
C PRO A 586 2.58 -2.84 -5.40
N PHE A 587 2.23 -3.92 -6.09
CA PHE A 587 0.88 -4.20 -6.59
C PHE A 587 -0.11 -4.61 -5.50
N THR A 588 -0.50 -3.67 -4.64
CA THR A 588 -1.58 -3.89 -3.65
C THR A 588 -2.98 -3.83 -4.25
N LYS A 589 -3.13 -3.39 -5.52
CA LYS A 589 -4.38 -3.48 -6.29
C LYS A 589 -4.48 -4.70 -7.22
N LEU A 590 -3.44 -5.51 -7.40
CA LEU A 590 -3.41 -6.59 -8.40
C LEU A 590 -2.78 -7.88 -7.82
N PRO A 591 -3.56 -8.76 -7.19
CA PRO A 591 -4.98 -8.62 -6.82
C PRO A 591 -5.18 -7.75 -5.56
N ILE A 592 -6.41 -7.26 -5.34
CA ILE A 592 -6.80 -6.55 -4.11
C ILE A 592 -7.03 -7.58 -3.00
N VAL A 593 -6.23 -7.56 -1.92
CA VAL A 593 -6.50 -8.34 -0.71
C VAL A 593 -7.37 -7.55 0.26
N ARG A 594 -8.49 -8.16 0.72
CA ARG A 594 -9.48 -7.51 1.60
C ARG A 594 -9.50 -8.04 3.03
N SER A 595 -9.10 -9.29 3.25
CA SER A 595 -8.89 -9.84 4.59
C SER A 595 -7.81 -10.93 4.59
N VAL A 596 -7.17 -11.09 5.74
CA VAL A 596 -6.19 -12.13 6.03
C VAL A 596 -6.67 -12.85 7.30
N LYS A 597 -6.61 -14.18 7.30
CA LYS A 597 -6.99 -15.03 8.42
C LYS A 597 -6.03 -16.22 8.52
N LEU A 598 -5.25 -16.29 9.59
CA LEU A 598 -4.49 -17.49 9.92
C LEU A 598 -5.49 -18.60 10.29
N LEU A 599 -5.26 -19.83 9.81
CA LEU A 599 -6.09 -20.99 10.13
C LEU A 599 -5.44 -21.86 11.20
N ASN A 600 -6.26 -22.47 12.04
CA ASN A 600 -5.83 -23.49 12.99
C ASN A 600 -5.56 -24.81 12.25
N LEU A 601 -4.66 -25.64 12.78
CA LEU A 601 -4.34 -26.94 12.21
C LEU A 601 -5.60 -27.86 12.12
N PRO A 602 -5.61 -28.85 11.22
CA PRO A 602 -6.62 -29.93 11.21
C PRO A 602 -6.72 -30.61 12.58
N VAL A 603 -7.91 -31.06 12.98
CA VAL A 603 -8.20 -31.54 14.37
C VAL A 603 -7.19 -32.59 14.86
N SER A 604 -6.84 -33.56 14.02
CA SER A 604 -5.86 -34.63 14.30
C SER A 604 -4.41 -34.15 14.52
N LEU A 605 -4.10 -32.92 14.13
CA LEU A 605 -2.78 -32.27 14.24
C LEU A 605 -2.74 -31.15 15.29
N ARG A 606 -3.89 -30.71 15.83
CA ARG A 606 -3.95 -29.64 16.84
C ARG A 606 -3.20 -30.05 18.12
N PRO A 607 -2.22 -29.25 18.58
CA PRO A 607 -1.57 -29.52 19.86
C PRO A 607 -2.49 -29.19 21.03
N GLN A 608 -2.39 -29.98 22.09
CA GLN A 608 -3.02 -29.75 23.38
C GLN A 608 -1.92 -29.79 24.46
N LYS A 609 -1.99 -28.90 25.46
CA LYS A 609 -1.02 -28.87 26.56
C LYS A 609 -1.57 -29.59 27.80
N VAL A 610 -0.76 -30.44 28.42
CA VAL A 610 -1.14 -31.14 29.66
C VAL A 610 -1.38 -30.11 30.77
N LYS A 611 -2.60 -30.09 31.31
CA LYS A 611 -2.95 -29.25 32.46
C LYS A 611 -2.32 -29.86 33.73
N SER A 612 -1.21 -29.27 34.19
CA SER A 612 -0.59 -29.69 35.45
C SER A 612 -1.53 -29.43 36.63
N LEU A 613 -1.81 -30.46 37.42
CA LEU A 613 -2.63 -30.38 38.63
C LEU A 613 -1.92 -29.62 39.77
N LEU A 614 -0.59 -29.44 39.69
CA LEU A 614 0.24 -28.75 40.68
C LEU A 614 0.38 -27.24 40.43
N GLY A 615 -0.52 -26.66 39.62
CA GLY A 615 -0.46 -25.27 39.16
C GLY A 615 -1.74 -24.46 39.38
N GLN A 616 -2.44 -24.63 40.51
CA GLN A 616 -3.61 -23.79 40.84
C GLN A 616 -3.20 -22.35 41.20
N ASN A 617 -3.05 -21.51 40.18
CA ASN A 617 -3.02 -20.06 40.38
C ASN A 617 -4.35 -19.58 40.97
N MET A 618 -4.29 -18.95 42.15
CA MET A 618 -5.43 -18.31 42.83
C MET A 618 -6.07 -17.23 41.95
N SER A 619 -7.11 -17.59 41.19
CA SER A 619 -7.85 -16.66 40.31
C SER A 619 -9.35 -16.98 40.28
N THR A 620 -10.04 -16.52 41.34
CA THR A 620 -11.46 -16.14 41.33
C THR A 620 -12.46 -17.13 40.71
N LYS A 621 -12.62 -18.31 41.32
CA LYS A 621 -13.90 -19.06 41.31
C LYS A 621 -14.29 -19.50 42.72
N SER A 622 -14.70 -18.53 43.54
CA SER A 622 -15.53 -18.83 44.73
C SER A 622 -16.93 -19.25 44.26
N PRO A 623 -17.58 -20.26 44.85
CA PRO A 623 -18.93 -20.66 44.45
C PRO A 623 -20.04 -19.68 44.89
N PHE A 624 -19.74 -18.71 45.79
CA PHE A 624 -20.76 -18.02 46.60
C PHE A 624 -20.69 -16.48 46.62
N ILE A 625 -20.11 -15.82 45.60
CA ILE A 625 -20.19 -14.34 45.49
C ILE A 625 -20.66 -13.90 44.11
N TYR A 626 -21.88 -13.36 44.05
CA TYR A 626 -22.45 -12.67 42.89
C TYR A 626 -22.50 -11.17 43.20
N SER A 627 -21.54 -10.39 42.71
CA SER A 627 -21.47 -8.93 42.94
C SER A 627 -21.62 -8.15 41.63
N PRO A 628 -22.79 -7.54 41.34
CA PRO A 628 -23.08 -6.90 40.04
C PRO A 628 -22.24 -5.67 39.67
N ILE A 629 -21.28 -5.26 40.51
CA ILE A 629 -20.54 -3.99 40.38
C ILE A 629 -19.23 -4.13 39.58
N ILE A 630 -18.70 -5.35 39.43
CA ILE A 630 -17.44 -5.61 38.70
C ILE A 630 -17.61 -5.44 37.17
N ALA A 631 -18.85 -5.44 36.67
CA ALA A 631 -19.19 -5.49 35.25
C ALA A 631 -18.81 -4.26 34.40
N HIS A 632 -18.38 -3.13 35.00
CA HIS A 632 -18.14 -1.88 34.27
C HIS A 632 -16.71 -1.31 34.31
N ASN A 633 -15.78 -1.88 35.09
CA ASN A 633 -14.43 -1.33 35.25
C ASN A 633 -13.30 -2.24 34.71
N ARG A 634 -13.51 -2.78 33.50
CA ARG A 634 -12.41 -3.17 32.59
C ARG A 634 -12.75 -2.74 31.17
N GLY A 635 -12.15 -1.64 30.72
CA GLY A 635 -12.08 -1.33 29.29
C GLY A 635 -11.28 -2.43 28.59
N GLU A 636 -11.83 -3.04 27.55
CA GLU A 636 -11.18 -4.17 26.88
C GLU A 636 -10.07 -3.71 25.92
N GLU A 637 -8.89 -3.41 26.47
CA GLU A 637 -7.64 -3.69 25.74
C GLU A 637 -7.45 -5.23 25.64
N LYS A 638 -8.31 -5.86 24.84
CA LYS A 638 -8.11 -7.22 24.35
C LYS A 638 -6.88 -7.21 23.46
N ASN A 639 -5.73 -7.48 24.05
CA ASN A 639 -4.53 -7.90 23.34
C ASN A 639 -4.92 -9.05 22.41
N LYS A 640 -4.99 -8.76 21.11
CA LYS A 640 -5.43 -9.70 20.07
C LYS A 640 -4.34 -10.75 19.84
N LYS A 641 -4.16 -11.71 20.77
CA LYS A 641 -3.38 -12.94 20.53
C LYS A 641 -4.32 -14.00 19.97
N ILE A 642 -3.88 -14.74 18.97
CA ILE A 642 -4.57 -15.94 18.46
C ILE A 642 -4.69 -16.98 19.57
N ASP A 643 -5.81 -17.71 19.57
CA ASP A 643 -6.24 -18.68 20.57
C ASP A 643 -5.73 -20.11 20.30
N PHE A 644 -5.05 -20.32 19.18
CA PHE A 644 -4.43 -21.59 18.78
C PHE A 644 -2.91 -21.47 18.60
N GLN A 645 -2.25 -22.61 18.36
CA GLN A 645 -0.81 -22.71 18.14
C GLN A 645 -0.53 -23.54 16.89
N TRP A 646 0.57 -23.23 16.21
CA TRP A 646 1.12 -24.01 15.11
C TRP A 646 2.24 -24.93 15.63
N VAL A 647 2.65 -25.92 14.83
CA VAL A 647 3.64 -26.94 15.22
C VAL A 647 4.80 -26.92 14.23
N GLN A 648 6.03 -26.96 14.74
CA GLN A 648 7.25 -27.03 13.92
C GLN A 648 7.17 -28.22 12.95
N GLY A 649 7.41 -27.96 11.67
CA GLY A 649 7.39 -28.96 10.60
C GLY A 649 5.99 -29.29 10.02
N ASP A 650 4.90 -28.81 10.61
CA ASP A 650 3.53 -28.99 10.09
C ASP A 650 3.18 -27.95 9.01
N VAL A 651 2.33 -28.34 8.06
CA VAL A 651 1.81 -27.41 7.05
C VAL A 651 0.80 -26.49 7.72
N CYS A 652 1.11 -25.20 7.67
CA CYS A 652 0.34 -24.13 8.27
C CYS A 652 -0.34 -23.30 7.18
N GLU A 653 -1.58 -22.90 7.39
CA GLU A 653 -2.43 -22.30 6.35
C GLU A 653 -2.85 -20.87 6.71
N VAL A 654 -2.82 -19.97 5.71
CA VAL A 654 -3.29 -18.59 5.80
C VAL A 654 -4.27 -18.32 4.66
N GLN A 655 -5.51 -18.00 5.01
CA GLN A 655 -6.56 -17.66 4.07
C GLN A 655 -6.57 -16.16 3.78
N LEU A 656 -6.53 -15.81 2.51
CA LEU A 656 -6.69 -14.49 1.95
C LEU A 656 -8.04 -14.40 1.25
N MET A 657 -8.80 -13.33 1.45
CA MET A 657 -9.91 -12.98 0.55
C MET A 657 -9.39 -11.96 -0.47
N VAL A 658 -9.24 -12.40 -1.72
CA VAL A 658 -8.68 -11.62 -2.83
C VAL A 658 -9.79 -11.21 -3.81
N TYR A 659 -9.54 -10.16 -4.59
CA TYR A 659 -10.44 -9.72 -5.66
C TYR A 659 -9.63 -9.24 -6.86
N ASN A 660 -10.01 -9.69 -8.05
CA ASN A 660 -9.49 -9.21 -9.32
C ASN A 660 -10.33 -8.02 -9.84
N PRO A 661 -9.80 -6.79 -9.91
CA PRO A 661 -10.49 -5.63 -10.48
C PRO A 661 -10.38 -5.51 -12.01
N MET A 662 -9.77 -6.50 -12.69
CA MET A 662 -9.53 -6.47 -14.13
C MET A 662 -10.70 -7.07 -14.93
N PRO A 663 -11.02 -6.51 -16.11
CA PRO A 663 -12.09 -6.98 -17.00
C PRO A 663 -11.65 -8.20 -17.86
N PHE A 664 -10.80 -9.06 -17.29
CA PHE A 664 -10.26 -10.29 -17.87
C PHE A 664 -9.64 -11.17 -16.76
N GLU A 665 -9.33 -12.44 -17.09
CA GLU A 665 -8.66 -13.38 -16.20
C GLU A 665 -7.28 -12.85 -15.74
N LEU A 666 -7.11 -12.67 -14.43
CA LEU A 666 -5.84 -12.24 -13.84
C LEU A 666 -5.04 -13.46 -13.39
N ARG A 667 -3.89 -13.67 -14.02
CA ARG A 667 -2.95 -14.73 -13.65
C ARG A 667 -1.92 -14.18 -12.67
N VAL A 668 -1.80 -14.85 -11.53
CA VAL A 668 -0.74 -14.62 -10.54
C VAL A 668 0.21 -15.81 -10.64
N GLU A 669 1.43 -15.57 -11.09
CA GLU A 669 2.40 -16.64 -11.42
C GLU A 669 2.97 -17.29 -10.16
N ASN A 670 3.09 -16.50 -9.10
CA ASN A 670 3.73 -16.84 -7.84
C ASN A 670 3.13 -15.93 -6.76
N MET A 671 2.42 -16.51 -5.78
CA MET A 671 1.93 -15.81 -4.59
C MET A 671 2.38 -16.55 -3.33
N GLY A 672 3.07 -15.86 -2.42
CA GLY A 672 3.66 -16.45 -1.20
C GLY A 672 3.49 -15.56 0.04
N LEU A 673 3.76 -16.09 1.23
CA LEU A 673 3.64 -15.38 2.50
C LEU A 673 4.95 -14.68 2.87
N LEU A 674 4.87 -13.40 3.21
CA LEU A 674 5.99 -12.65 3.82
C LEU A 674 5.83 -12.71 5.34
N THR A 675 6.87 -13.17 6.04
CA THR A 675 6.82 -13.46 7.47
C THR A 675 8.07 -12.96 8.20
N SER A 676 8.03 -12.92 9.53
CA SER A 676 9.22 -12.71 10.37
C SER A 676 9.09 -13.36 11.74
N GLY A 677 10.23 -13.59 12.40
CA GLY A 677 10.31 -14.29 13.68
C GLY A 677 10.92 -15.67 13.47
N VAL A 678 10.08 -16.71 13.49
CA VAL A 678 10.43 -18.10 13.14
C VAL A 678 10.85 -18.23 11.66
N ASP A 679 11.82 -19.11 11.39
CA ASP A 679 12.20 -19.51 10.03
C ASP A 679 11.01 -20.22 9.35
N PHE A 680 10.48 -19.66 8.28
CA PHE A 680 9.25 -20.14 7.66
C PHE A 680 9.40 -20.34 6.15
N GLU A 681 9.18 -21.58 5.71
CA GLU A 681 9.21 -21.96 4.31
C GLU A 681 7.83 -21.77 3.69
N SER A 682 7.58 -20.59 3.13
CA SER A 682 6.38 -20.34 2.32
C SER A 682 6.42 -21.20 1.06
N LEU A 683 5.33 -21.91 0.77
CA LEU A 683 5.16 -22.70 -0.46
C LEU A 683 4.26 -21.89 -1.41
N PRO A 684 4.81 -21.26 -2.48
CA PRO A 684 4.03 -20.31 -3.26
C PRO A 684 3.02 -20.99 -4.19
N ALA A 685 1.88 -20.32 -4.40
CA ALA A 685 0.80 -20.77 -5.27
C ALA A 685 0.71 -19.95 -6.56
N ALA A 686 0.46 -20.61 -7.68
CA ALA A 686 0.00 -19.95 -8.92
C ALA A 686 -1.53 -19.90 -8.93
N LEU A 687 -2.12 -18.80 -9.37
CA LEU A 687 -3.56 -18.53 -9.29
C LEU A 687 -4.10 -18.00 -10.63
N SER A 688 -5.32 -18.40 -10.99
CA SER A 688 -6.07 -17.80 -12.10
C SER A 688 -7.38 -17.25 -11.55
N LEU A 689 -7.50 -15.93 -11.47
CA LEU A 689 -8.66 -15.24 -10.90
C LEU A 689 -9.58 -14.77 -12.04
N PRO A 690 -10.88 -15.15 -12.05
CA PRO A 690 -11.83 -14.69 -13.07
C PRO A 690 -11.90 -13.17 -13.20
N ALA A 691 -12.36 -12.68 -14.37
CA ALA A 691 -12.67 -11.26 -14.56
C ALA A 691 -13.64 -10.77 -13.47
N GLU A 692 -13.33 -9.63 -12.85
CA GLU A 692 -14.16 -9.00 -11.81
C GLU A 692 -14.63 -9.97 -10.68
N SER A 693 -13.75 -10.91 -10.28
CA SER A 693 -14.02 -12.17 -9.55
C SER A 693 -14.94 -12.17 -8.31
N GLY A 694 -15.31 -11.02 -7.77
CA GLY A 694 -15.78 -10.89 -6.39
C GLY A 694 -14.71 -11.31 -5.37
N LEU A 695 -15.11 -11.52 -4.12
CA LEU A 695 -14.22 -11.98 -3.05
C LEU A 695 -13.96 -13.49 -3.21
N TYR A 696 -12.79 -13.83 -3.74
CA TYR A 696 -12.33 -15.19 -3.96
C TYR A 696 -11.44 -15.65 -2.79
N PRO A 697 -11.69 -16.83 -2.17
CA PRO A 697 -10.85 -17.35 -1.10
C PRO A 697 -9.59 -18.03 -1.69
N VAL A 698 -8.42 -17.61 -1.22
CA VAL A 698 -7.12 -18.22 -1.54
C VAL A 698 -6.46 -18.68 -0.25
N THR A 699 -6.08 -19.95 -0.17
CA THR A 699 -5.25 -20.45 0.95
C THR A 699 -3.81 -20.51 0.50
N LEU A 700 -2.94 -19.70 1.11
CA LEU A 700 -1.48 -19.84 1.01
C LEU A 700 -0.99 -20.73 2.15
N VAL A 701 0.05 -21.52 1.89
CA VAL A 701 0.56 -22.52 2.84
C VAL A 701 2.07 -22.42 3.03
N GLY A 702 2.57 -22.91 4.15
CA GLY A 702 4.00 -22.99 4.41
C GLY A 702 4.33 -23.78 5.66
N VAL A 703 5.62 -23.97 5.94
CA VAL A 703 6.10 -24.84 7.01
C VAL A 703 7.11 -24.09 7.90
N PRO A 704 6.83 -23.89 9.21
CA PRO A 704 7.82 -23.36 10.13
C PRO A 704 8.91 -24.40 10.38
N ARG A 705 10.18 -23.98 10.28
CA ARG A 705 11.37 -24.81 10.47
C ARG A 705 11.92 -24.73 11.90
N THR A 706 11.68 -23.62 12.60
CA THR A 706 12.06 -23.40 14.01
C THR A 706 10.84 -23.11 14.91
N THR A 707 11.05 -22.86 16.20
CA THR A 707 10.01 -22.61 17.22
C THR A 707 10.07 -21.16 17.71
N GLY A 708 8.93 -20.63 18.19
CA GLY A 708 8.82 -19.24 18.65
C GLY A 708 7.57 -18.54 18.13
N GLN A 709 7.56 -17.21 18.09
CA GLN A 709 6.47 -16.43 17.50
C GLN A 709 6.75 -16.15 16.02
N ILE A 710 5.74 -16.35 15.17
CA ILE A 710 5.77 -15.93 13.76
C ILE A 710 4.74 -14.82 13.53
N ALA A 711 5.15 -13.80 12.79
CA ALA A 711 4.29 -12.72 12.30
C ALA A 711 4.09 -12.86 10.78
N ILE A 712 2.84 -12.77 10.32
CA ILE A 712 2.50 -12.66 8.89
C ILE A 712 2.48 -11.17 8.50
N ASN A 713 3.54 -10.72 7.83
CA ASN A 713 3.78 -9.31 7.54
C ASN A 713 3.16 -8.85 6.21
N GLY A 714 2.90 -9.79 5.29
CA GLY A 714 2.40 -9.47 3.95
C GLY A 714 2.33 -10.70 3.05
N TYR A 715 2.27 -10.45 1.76
CA TYR A 715 2.41 -11.46 0.72
C TYR A 715 3.35 -10.98 -0.40
N HIS A 716 4.10 -11.91 -0.97
CA HIS A 716 4.81 -11.72 -2.23
C HIS A 716 3.86 -12.07 -3.38
N THR A 717 3.96 -11.37 -4.52
CA THR A 717 3.15 -11.64 -5.70
C THR A 717 3.92 -11.34 -7.00
N SER A 718 3.80 -12.20 -8.01
CA SER A 718 4.27 -11.96 -9.40
C SER A 718 3.07 -11.89 -10.34
N VAL A 719 2.88 -10.74 -10.99
CA VAL A 719 1.75 -10.44 -11.87
C VAL A 719 2.25 -9.61 -13.06
N PHE A 720 1.90 -10.00 -14.29
CA PHE A 720 2.37 -9.37 -15.53
C PHE A 720 3.92 -9.25 -15.63
N GLY A 721 4.66 -10.17 -15.02
CA GLY A 721 6.13 -10.12 -14.92
C GLY A 721 6.67 -9.03 -13.99
N VAL A 722 5.86 -8.53 -13.05
CA VAL A 722 6.25 -7.61 -11.96
C VAL A 722 6.15 -8.35 -10.64
N SER A 723 7.28 -8.51 -9.96
CA SER A 723 7.35 -9.03 -8.59
C SER A 723 7.09 -7.88 -7.59
N SER A 724 6.29 -8.14 -6.55
CA SER A 724 5.87 -7.14 -5.56
C SER A 724 5.77 -7.73 -4.16
N ASP A 725 6.30 -6.99 -3.18
CA ASP A 725 6.16 -7.29 -1.76
C ASP A 725 5.07 -6.41 -1.13
N CYS A 726 3.92 -7.01 -0.82
CA CYS A 726 2.72 -6.34 -0.37
C CYS A 726 2.50 -6.53 1.14
N LEU A 727 3.07 -5.60 1.93
CA LEU A 727 2.93 -5.58 3.39
C LEU A 727 1.50 -5.20 3.83
N LEU A 728 0.98 -5.89 4.85
CA LEU A 728 -0.41 -5.73 5.33
C LEU A 728 -0.72 -4.31 5.83
N GLU A 729 0.26 -3.62 6.40
CA GLU A 729 0.13 -2.24 6.89
C GLU A 729 -0.18 -1.23 5.77
N ASN A 730 0.18 -1.55 4.53
CA ASN A 730 -0.05 -0.70 3.35
C ASN A 730 -1.37 -1.01 2.62
N LEU A 731 -2.20 -1.94 3.13
CA LEU A 731 -3.44 -2.37 2.47
C LEU A 731 -4.64 -1.53 2.92
N PRO A 732 -5.26 -0.73 2.01
CA PRO A 732 -6.31 0.22 2.39
C PRO A 732 -7.60 -0.49 2.85
N GLY A 733 -7.97 -0.25 4.11
CA GLY A 733 -9.19 -0.78 4.72
C GLY A 733 -9.04 -2.14 5.41
N LEU A 734 -7.85 -2.75 5.40
CA LEU A 734 -7.59 -3.98 6.16
C LEU A 734 -7.58 -3.66 7.67
N LYS A 735 -8.50 -4.25 8.43
CA LYS A 735 -8.46 -4.18 9.90
C LYS A 735 -7.47 -5.20 10.43
N SER A 736 -6.33 -4.74 10.96
CA SER A 736 -5.27 -5.58 11.53
C SER A 736 -5.81 -6.48 12.65
N ASN A 737 -6.02 -7.75 12.33
CA ASN A 737 -6.54 -8.77 13.24
C ASN A 737 -5.51 -9.88 13.37
N CYS A 738 -4.76 -9.85 14.48
CA CYS A 738 -3.74 -10.82 14.90
C CYS A 738 -2.98 -11.53 13.76
N SER A 739 -1.93 -10.89 13.26
CA SER A 739 -0.98 -11.53 12.35
C SER A 739 -0.02 -12.51 13.02
N THR A 740 -0.09 -12.67 14.35
CA THR A 740 0.93 -13.36 15.16
C THR A 740 0.42 -14.66 15.78
N VAL A 741 1.13 -15.76 15.52
CA VAL A 741 0.85 -17.07 16.12
C VAL A 741 2.12 -17.67 16.72
N GLU A 742 1.94 -18.57 17.67
CA GLU A 742 3.00 -19.24 18.42
C GLU A 742 3.23 -20.64 17.84
N VAL A 743 4.46 -20.92 17.43
CA VAL A 743 4.92 -22.20 16.89
C VAL A 743 5.62 -22.98 18.00
N ILE A 744 5.02 -24.09 18.40
CA ILE A 744 5.56 -25.01 19.41
C ILE A 744 6.48 -26.07 18.77
N PRO A 745 7.30 -26.80 19.55
CA PRO A 745 8.18 -27.84 19.01
C PRO A 745 7.43 -29.00 18.33
N ALA A 746 8.16 -29.73 17.49
CA ALA A 746 7.62 -30.82 16.69
C ALA A 746 6.97 -31.93 17.54
N LEU A 747 5.91 -32.52 16.99
CA LEU A 747 5.14 -33.62 17.57
C LEU A 747 4.98 -34.74 16.52
N PRO A 748 4.88 -36.02 16.93
CA PRO A 748 4.60 -37.13 16.01
C PRO A 748 3.27 -36.93 15.27
N ARG A 749 3.10 -37.64 14.15
CA ARG A 749 1.85 -37.68 13.37
C ARG A 749 1.43 -39.13 13.18
N LEU A 750 0.22 -39.47 13.61
CA LEU A 750 -0.32 -40.81 13.44
C LEU A 750 -1.39 -40.85 12.34
N GLN A 751 -1.33 -41.90 11.52
CA GLN A 751 -2.40 -42.29 10.61
C GLN A 751 -3.06 -43.57 11.13
N ILE A 752 -4.39 -43.62 11.13
CA ILE A 752 -5.17 -44.81 11.49
C ILE A 752 -5.63 -45.56 10.26
N SER A 753 -5.52 -46.89 10.31
CA SER A 753 -6.27 -47.82 9.47
C SER A 753 -6.90 -48.93 10.33
N THR A 754 -7.95 -49.56 9.82
CA THR A 754 -8.84 -50.47 10.57
C THR A 754 -9.17 -51.73 9.78
N SER A 755 -9.48 -52.83 10.47
CA SER A 755 -10.02 -54.05 9.82
C SER A 755 -11.48 -53.92 9.38
N LEU A 756 -12.24 -53.01 10.00
CA LEU A 756 -13.65 -52.75 9.67
C LEU A 756 -13.79 -51.73 8.52
N PRO A 757 -14.86 -51.84 7.70
CA PRO A 757 -15.16 -50.89 6.64
C PRO A 757 -15.51 -49.50 7.19
N ARG A 758 -15.32 -48.47 6.36
CA ARG A 758 -15.68 -47.09 6.70
C ARG A 758 -17.21 -46.92 6.71
N SER A 759 -17.73 -46.28 7.75
CA SER A 759 -19.15 -45.94 7.84
C SER A 759 -19.47 -44.69 7.02
N ALA A 760 -20.66 -44.66 6.41
CA ALA A 760 -21.24 -43.44 5.86
C ALA A 760 -21.84 -42.52 6.95
N HIS A 761 -22.15 -43.07 8.12
CA HIS A 761 -22.68 -42.33 9.26
C HIS A 761 -21.55 -41.58 9.97
N THR A 762 -21.69 -40.24 10.04
CA THR A 762 -20.71 -39.36 10.69
C THR A 762 -21.16 -39.08 12.12
N LEU A 763 -20.46 -39.66 13.10
CA LEU A 763 -20.75 -39.41 14.52
C LEU A 763 -20.39 -37.97 14.90
N GLN A 764 -21.38 -37.20 15.36
CA GLN A 764 -21.17 -35.87 15.95
C GLN A 764 -21.34 -35.95 17.47
N PRO A 765 -20.24 -36.00 18.26
CA PRO A 765 -20.35 -36.01 19.71
C PRO A 765 -20.84 -34.66 20.24
N SER A 766 -21.62 -34.71 21.32
CA SER A 766 -22.19 -33.55 22.01
C SER A 766 -21.17 -32.58 22.64
N SER A 767 -19.86 -32.88 22.56
CA SER A 767 -18.76 -31.99 22.95
C SER A 767 -18.22 -31.13 21.80
N GLY A 768 -18.58 -31.40 20.54
CA GLY A 768 -18.10 -30.65 19.38
C GLY A 768 -16.73 -31.10 18.84
N ASP A 769 -16.21 -32.24 19.29
CA ASP A 769 -14.98 -32.84 18.78
C ASP A 769 -15.24 -33.54 17.43
N GLU A 770 -14.58 -33.12 16.34
CA GLU A 770 -14.72 -33.79 15.05
C GLU A 770 -14.03 -35.17 15.05
N VAL A 771 -14.76 -36.20 14.63
CA VAL A 771 -14.27 -37.58 14.56
C VAL A 771 -13.52 -37.81 13.25
N SER A 772 -12.26 -38.26 13.34
CA SER A 772 -11.32 -38.27 12.20
C SER A 772 -11.48 -39.44 11.23
N THR A 773 -12.16 -40.52 11.65
CA THR A 773 -12.51 -41.68 10.84
C THR A 773 -13.71 -42.36 11.50
N ASN A 774 -14.68 -42.84 10.72
CA ASN A 774 -15.82 -43.62 11.22
C ASN A 774 -15.80 -45.02 10.58
N VAL A 775 -16.05 -46.07 11.37
CA VAL A 775 -16.19 -47.46 10.91
C VAL A 775 -17.54 -48.04 11.33
N SER A 776 -18.04 -49.00 10.56
CA SER A 776 -19.29 -49.70 10.86
C SER A 776 -19.14 -51.22 10.88
N VAL A 777 -20.00 -51.89 11.66
CA VAL A 777 -20.14 -53.35 11.70
C VAL A 777 -21.57 -53.76 12.08
N GLN A 778 -22.05 -54.86 11.49
CA GLN A 778 -23.34 -55.48 11.79
C GLN A 778 -23.13 -56.76 12.60
N LEU A 779 -23.69 -56.81 13.80
CA LEU A 779 -23.53 -57.88 14.79
C LEU A 779 -24.90 -58.33 15.32
N TYR A 780 -25.03 -59.61 15.64
CA TYR A 780 -26.19 -60.12 16.37
C TYR A 780 -26.04 -59.87 17.88
N ASN A 781 -27.15 -59.75 18.60
CA ASN A 781 -27.12 -59.58 20.05
C ASN A 781 -26.45 -60.78 20.74
N GLY A 782 -25.39 -60.56 21.52
CA GLY A 782 -24.54 -61.59 22.12
C GLY A 782 -23.27 -61.91 21.34
N GLU A 783 -23.14 -61.45 20.08
CA GLU A 783 -21.94 -61.66 19.25
C GLU A 783 -20.76 -60.81 19.76
N THR A 784 -19.54 -61.29 19.53
CA THR A 784 -18.30 -60.58 19.87
C THR A 784 -17.36 -60.59 18.67
N GLN A 785 -16.94 -59.40 18.22
CA GLN A 785 -16.12 -59.21 17.02
C GLN A 785 -14.87 -58.38 17.33
N GLN A 786 -13.74 -58.76 16.75
CA GLN A 786 -12.49 -58.02 16.91
C GLN A 786 -12.34 -56.93 15.84
N LEU A 787 -12.02 -55.72 16.28
CA LEU A 787 -11.58 -54.59 15.47
C LEU A 787 -10.06 -54.42 15.66
N ILE A 788 -9.30 -54.67 14.60
CA ILE A 788 -7.86 -54.44 14.58
C ILE A 788 -7.62 -53.02 14.08
N ILE A 789 -6.89 -52.24 14.86
CA ILE A 789 -6.53 -50.85 14.60
C ILE A 789 -5.01 -50.78 14.42
N LYS A 790 -4.56 -50.14 13.35
CA LYS A 790 -3.15 -49.93 13.03
C LYS A 790 -2.83 -48.45 13.11
N LEU A 791 -1.83 -48.11 13.93
CA LEU A 791 -1.35 -46.76 14.17
C LEU A 791 0.02 -46.61 13.49
N GLU A 792 0.07 -45.93 12.35
CA GLU A 792 1.30 -45.69 11.59
C GLU A 792 1.89 -44.33 11.94
N ASN A 793 3.18 -44.28 12.32
CA ASN A 793 3.88 -43.01 12.55
C ASN A 793 4.40 -42.42 11.22
N ILE A 794 3.55 -41.61 10.58
CA ILE A 794 3.88 -40.84 9.37
C ILE A 794 4.65 -39.53 9.66
N GLY A 795 5.05 -39.31 10.91
CA GLY A 795 5.82 -38.15 11.35
C GLY A 795 7.34 -38.33 11.23
N LYS A 796 8.10 -37.30 11.65
CA LYS A 796 9.56 -37.37 11.83
C LYS A 796 9.97 -37.67 13.28
N GLU A 797 9.15 -37.25 14.23
CA GLU A 797 9.38 -37.49 15.65
C GLU A 797 8.93 -38.92 16.03
N PRO A 798 9.61 -39.60 16.97
CA PRO A 798 9.10 -40.84 17.54
C PRO A 798 7.81 -40.59 18.34
N LEU A 799 6.95 -41.60 18.43
CA LEU A 799 5.86 -41.65 19.40
C LEU A 799 6.39 -42.30 20.69
N GLU A 800 6.33 -41.60 21.82
CA GLU A 800 6.88 -42.08 23.11
C GLU A 800 5.78 -42.46 24.11
N LYS A 801 4.60 -41.82 24.02
CA LYS A 801 3.46 -42.09 24.91
C LYS A 801 2.16 -42.18 24.12
N LEU A 802 1.37 -43.21 24.42
CA LEU A 802 0.03 -43.43 23.93
C LEU A 802 -0.92 -43.69 25.12
N GLU A 803 -2.08 -43.04 25.11
CA GLU A 803 -3.19 -43.28 26.03
C GLU A 803 -4.45 -43.51 25.17
N VAL A 804 -5.22 -44.57 25.44
CA VAL A 804 -6.46 -44.88 24.72
C VAL A 804 -7.64 -44.84 25.69
N THR A 805 -8.70 -44.13 25.32
CA THR A 805 -9.97 -44.10 26.07
C THR A 805 -11.13 -44.32 25.11
N ALA A 806 -12.24 -44.88 25.60
CA ALA A 806 -13.48 -45.01 24.84
C ALA A 806 -14.62 -44.24 25.53
N LYS A 807 -15.53 -43.69 24.73
CA LYS A 807 -16.77 -43.06 25.19
C LYS A 807 -17.93 -43.57 24.35
N THR A 808 -18.80 -44.39 24.97
CA THR A 808 -20.09 -44.75 24.39
C THR A 808 -20.99 -43.51 24.31
N ILE A 809 -21.67 -43.31 23.19
CA ILE A 809 -22.67 -42.25 23.01
C ILE A 809 -23.99 -42.73 23.62
N SER A 810 -24.81 -41.82 24.15
CA SER A 810 -25.98 -42.13 24.99
C SER A 810 -27.06 -42.94 24.28
N THR A 811 -26.98 -44.27 24.37
CA THR A 811 -27.99 -45.20 23.88
C THR A 811 -29.22 -45.21 24.79
N LYS A 812 -30.42 -45.34 24.22
CA LYS A 812 -31.65 -45.59 25.00
C LYS A 812 -31.72 -47.02 25.57
N GLU A 813 -30.91 -47.91 25.00
CA GLU A 813 -30.83 -49.32 25.35
C GLU A 813 -29.96 -49.55 26.58
N LYS A 814 -30.39 -50.48 27.44
CA LYS A 814 -29.61 -50.94 28.59
C LYS A 814 -28.56 -51.95 28.12
N LEU A 815 -27.30 -51.54 28.17
CA LEU A 815 -26.13 -52.40 27.95
C LEU A 815 -25.83 -53.22 29.22
N TYR A 816 -25.47 -54.49 29.04
CA TYR A 816 -25.22 -55.42 30.14
C TYR A 816 -23.76 -55.91 30.15
N GLY A 817 -22.87 -55.12 30.74
CA GLY A 817 -21.42 -55.33 30.76
C GLY A 817 -20.70 -54.51 29.68
N ASP A 818 -19.40 -54.74 29.52
CA ASP A 818 -18.55 -53.87 28.70
C ASP A 818 -18.81 -54.03 27.19
N PHE A 819 -19.20 -52.92 26.54
CA PHE A 819 -19.42 -52.85 25.10
C PHE A 819 -18.12 -52.92 24.29
N LEU A 820 -17.04 -52.34 24.83
CA LEU A 820 -15.70 -52.34 24.26
C LEU A 820 -14.70 -52.75 25.34
N SER A 821 -13.81 -53.69 25.01
CA SER A 821 -12.71 -54.10 25.86
C SER A 821 -11.45 -54.31 25.03
N TRP A 822 -10.28 -54.01 25.59
CA TRP A 822 -8.99 -54.12 24.92
C TRP A 822 -7.88 -54.33 25.93
N ASP A 823 -6.76 -54.87 25.45
CA ASP A 823 -5.47 -54.79 26.13
C ASP A 823 -4.59 -53.76 25.39
N LEU A 824 -3.69 -53.09 26.10
CA LEU A 824 -2.77 -52.09 25.59
C LEU A 824 -1.31 -52.42 25.92
N GLU A 825 -1.01 -53.44 26.75
CA GLU A 825 0.37 -53.78 27.14
C GLU A 825 1.23 -54.17 25.92
N GLU A 826 0.72 -55.03 25.04
CA GLU A 826 1.41 -55.40 23.79
C GLU A 826 1.66 -54.17 22.90
N THR A 827 0.68 -53.26 22.76
CA THR A 827 0.83 -52.02 21.98
C THR A 827 1.82 -51.04 22.60
N LEU A 828 1.87 -50.92 23.93
CA LEU A 828 2.83 -50.06 24.64
C LEU A 828 4.25 -50.62 24.58
N SER A 829 4.43 -51.95 24.54
CA SER A 829 5.75 -52.58 24.38
C SER A 829 6.45 -52.22 23.06
N GLN A 830 5.71 -51.72 22.07
CA GLN A 830 6.20 -51.29 20.76
C GLN A 830 6.68 -49.82 20.76
N LEU A 831 6.61 -49.12 21.90
CA LEU A 831 7.09 -47.74 22.05
C LEU A 831 8.58 -47.69 22.47
N PRO A 832 9.37 -46.72 21.99
CA PRO A 832 8.97 -45.61 21.13
C PRO A 832 8.84 -45.99 19.65
N LEU A 833 7.66 -45.72 19.06
CA LEU A 833 7.36 -46.07 17.67
C LEU A 833 8.02 -45.06 16.72
N LYS A 834 9.06 -45.52 16.02
CA LYS A 834 9.86 -44.73 15.08
C LYS A 834 9.07 -44.33 13.82
N PRO A 835 9.48 -43.28 13.10
CA PRO A 835 8.96 -42.95 11.77
C PRO A 835 8.86 -44.16 10.83
N GLY A 836 7.74 -44.29 10.12
CA GLY A 836 7.44 -45.38 9.20
C GLY A 836 7.08 -46.72 9.85
N MET A 837 7.09 -46.81 11.19
CA MET A 837 6.66 -48.02 11.92
C MET A 837 5.16 -47.98 12.23
N ILE A 838 4.57 -49.17 12.32
CA ILE A 838 3.14 -49.38 12.61
C ILE A 838 3.01 -50.14 13.94
N ALA A 839 2.27 -49.57 14.89
CA ALA A 839 1.80 -50.31 16.07
C ALA A 839 0.41 -50.90 15.81
N THR A 840 0.15 -52.09 16.34
CA THR A 840 -1.17 -52.75 16.24
C THR A 840 -1.86 -52.77 17.61
N PHE A 841 -3.17 -52.55 17.60
CA PHE A 841 -4.04 -52.45 18.77
C PHE A 841 -5.38 -53.15 18.46
N THR A 842 -5.86 -54.03 19.34
CA THR A 842 -7.05 -54.86 19.09
C THR A 842 -8.15 -54.55 20.10
N VAL A 843 -9.32 -54.15 19.60
CA VAL A 843 -10.51 -53.88 20.41
C VAL A 843 -11.53 -55.00 20.19
N ASN A 844 -11.96 -55.64 21.28
CA ASN A 844 -13.08 -56.57 21.26
C ASN A 844 -14.38 -55.77 21.41
N ILE A 845 -15.19 -55.77 20.35
CA ILE A 845 -16.55 -55.21 20.34
C ILE A 845 -17.49 -56.31 20.79
N LYS A 846 -18.21 -56.09 21.89
CA LYS A 846 -19.12 -57.08 22.47
C LYS A 846 -20.51 -56.50 22.63
N VAL A 847 -21.47 -57.05 21.90
CA VAL A 847 -22.86 -56.62 21.96
C VAL A 847 -23.59 -57.48 22.97
N LYS A 848 -24.09 -56.89 24.07
CA LYS A 848 -24.96 -57.57 25.04
C LYS A 848 -26.06 -56.62 25.49
N LEU A 849 -27.12 -56.57 24.68
CA LEU A 849 -28.37 -55.88 24.97
C LEU A 849 -29.29 -56.77 25.79
N ASP A 850 -30.48 -56.25 26.11
CA ASP A 850 -31.54 -57.06 26.70
C ASP A 850 -32.04 -58.15 25.73
N PHE A 851 -32.23 -59.36 26.25
CA PHE A 851 -32.79 -60.52 25.53
C PHE A 851 -34.24 -60.80 25.95
N SER A 852 -34.85 -59.94 26.77
CA SER A 852 -36.29 -60.00 27.04
C SER A 852 -37.11 -59.59 25.80
N CYS A 853 -38.22 -60.27 25.58
CA CYS A 853 -39.22 -59.86 24.59
C CYS A 853 -40.07 -58.70 25.16
N GLN A 854 -40.11 -57.54 24.48
CA GLN A 854 -41.00 -56.44 24.86
C GLN A 854 -42.45 -56.74 24.44
N GLU A 855 -43.43 -56.40 25.29
CA GLU A 855 -44.83 -56.84 25.17
C GLU A 855 -45.49 -56.58 23.80
N ASN A 856 -45.06 -55.54 23.08
CA ASN A 856 -45.55 -55.21 21.73
C ASN A 856 -45.31 -56.33 20.69
N LEU A 857 -44.26 -57.15 20.86
CA LEU A 857 -43.95 -58.29 19.96
C LEU A 857 -44.89 -59.49 20.16
N LEU A 858 -45.71 -59.51 21.21
CA LEU A 858 -46.62 -60.61 21.52
C LEU A 858 -48.05 -60.40 20.99
N GLN A 859 -48.33 -59.29 20.29
CA GLN A 859 -49.65 -59.05 19.71
C GLN A 859 -49.91 -59.91 18.46
N ASP A 860 -48.92 -60.08 17.58
CA ASP A 860 -49.09 -60.84 16.34
C ASP A 860 -48.99 -62.37 16.52
N LEU A 861 -48.62 -62.85 17.72
CA LEU A 861 -48.55 -64.28 18.09
C LEU A 861 -49.81 -64.79 18.81
N ASN A 862 -50.86 -63.97 18.95
CA ASN A 862 -52.09 -64.30 19.69
C ASN A 862 -53.34 -64.44 18.81
N ASP A 863 -53.25 -64.31 17.49
CA ASP A 863 -54.42 -64.39 16.59
C ASP A 863 -54.80 -65.83 16.23
N ASP A 864 -55.02 -66.67 17.25
CA ASP A 864 -55.55 -68.03 17.07
C ASP A 864 -56.45 -68.47 18.26
N GLY A 865 -57.67 -67.94 18.29
CA GLY A 865 -58.81 -68.64 18.91
C GLY A 865 -59.29 -68.25 20.33
N ILE A 866 -60.38 -67.47 20.38
CA ILE A 866 -61.53 -67.64 21.31
C ILE A 866 -61.29 -67.38 22.83
N SER A 867 -61.68 -66.19 23.34
CA SER A 867 -62.88 -65.99 24.21
C SER A 867 -62.88 -64.80 25.22
N VAL A 868 -64.02 -64.07 25.19
CA VAL A 868 -64.75 -63.43 26.33
C VAL A 868 -64.15 -62.18 27.04
N SER A 869 -65.09 -61.30 27.44
CA SER A 869 -64.91 -59.89 27.84
C SER A 869 -64.70 -59.61 29.33
N GLY A 870 -64.00 -58.52 29.66
CA GLY A 870 -64.04 -57.87 30.98
C GLY A 870 -63.56 -56.40 30.94
N LEU A 871 -64.48 -55.43 31.12
CA LEU A 871 -64.17 -54.00 31.32
C LEU A 871 -63.87 -53.73 32.81
N PRO A 872 -63.13 -52.65 33.15
CA PRO A 872 -63.83 -51.49 33.72
C PRO A 872 -63.21 -50.08 33.55
N PHE A 873 -64.05 -49.14 33.11
CA PHE A 873 -64.19 -47.75 33.62
C PHE A 873 -63.01 -46.73 33.61
N SER A 874 -63.33 -45.47 33.97
CA SER A 874 -62.75 -44.28 33.33
C SER A 874 -62.58 -43.03 34.22
N SER A 875 -61.51 -42.25 33.94
CA SER A 875 -61.46 -40.76 34.01
C SER A 875 -61.46 -40.11 35.43
N PRO A 876 -61.41 -38.75 35.60
CA PRO A 876 -61.34 -37.65 34.61
C PRO A 876 -60.37 -36.46 34.93
N PHE A 877 -60.43 -35.44 34.05
CA PHE A 877 -59.84 -34.08 34.11
C PHE A 877 -58.33 -33.92 33.80
N ARG A 878 -57.88 -32.83 33.15
CA ARG A 878 -58.54 -31.54 32.82
C ARG A 878 -58.22 -31.05 31.39
N GLN A 879 -59.20 -30.46 30.70
CA GLN A 879 -59.01 -29.61 29.49
C GLN A 879 -58.69 -28.14 29.92
N VAL A 880 -58.34 -27.16 29.08
CA VAL A 880 -58.29 -27.00 27.59
C VAL A 880 -56.88 -26.44 27.19
N VAL A 881 -56.51 -25.80 26.06
CA VAL A 881 -57.13 -24.99 24.97
C VAL A 881 -56.41 -25.28 23.61
N LYS A 882 -57.06 -24.94 22.48
CA LYS A 882 -56.52 -24.76 21.09
C LYS A 882 -57.29 -23.57 20.45
N PRO A 883 -57.06 -23.03 19.21
CA PRO A 883 -56.12 -23.37 18.10
C PRO A 883 -55.26 -22.12 17.67
N ARG A 884 -54.77 -21.85 16.44
CA ARG A 884 -54.79 -22.49 15.10
C ARG A 884 -53.53 -22.20 14.24
N VAL A 885 -53.34 -23.08 13.26
CA VAL A 885 -52.52 -23.15 12.03
C VAL A 885 -52.62 -21.97 11.04
N GLU A 886 -51.51 -21.66 10.32
CA GLU A 886 -51.35 -21.49 8.84
C GLU A 886 -49.85 -21.24 8.51
N SER A 887 -49.25 -21.56 7.35
CA SER A 887 -49.62 -22.40 6.18
C SER A 887 -48.33 -22.98 5.52
N LYS A 888 -48.43 -23.82 4.46
CA LYS A 888 -47.32 -24.60 3.84
C LYS A 888 -47.02 -24.11 2.40
N PRO A 889 -45.81 -24.33 1.83
CA PRO A 889 -45.67 -25.50 0.93
C PRO A 889 -44.27 -26.17 0.81
N PHE A 890 -44.32 -27.44 0.41
CA PHE A 890 -43.40 -28.25 -0.42
C PHE A 890 -41.94 -27.81 -0.68
N ASN A 891 -41.00 -28.74 -0.45
CA ASN A 891 -40.73 -29.79 -1.45
C ASN A 891 -40.26 -31.11 -0.79
N ALA A 892 -40.22 -32.20 -1.56
CA ALA A 892 -39.89 -33.55 -1.08
C ALA A 892 -38.94 -34.27 -2.05
N ALA A 893 -38.29 -35.32 -1.55
CA ALA A 893 -37.64 -36.37 -2.35
C ALA A 893 -38.25 -37.72 -1.95
N GLU A 894 -38.39 -38.64 -2.90
CA GLU A 894 -39.15 -39.87 -2.73
C GLU A 894 -38.26 -41.08 -2.41
N SER A 895 -38.68 -41.89 -1.44
CA SER A 895 -38.20 -43.27 -1.29
C SER A 895 -39.29 -44.15 -0.68
N SER A 896 -39.85 -45.05 -1.49
CA SER A 896 -40.47 -46.34 -1.13
C SER A 896 -41.04 -46.51 0.29
N LYS A 897 -42.37 -46.52 0.41
CA LYS A 897 -43.04 -47.29 1.48
C LYS A 897 -43.00 -48.79 1.15
N GLY A 898 -41.89 -49.43 1.50
CA GLY A 898 -41.90 -50.85 1.87
C GLY A 898 -42.26 -50.97 3.35
N GLY A 899 -42.90 -52.07 3.75
CA GLY A 899 -43.31 -52.30 5.13
C GLY A 899 -42.39 -53.29 5.82
N ASP A 900 -41.27 -52.81 6.39
CA ASP A 900 -40.39 -53.58 7.26
C ASP A 900 -40.09 -52.76 8.52
N PHE A 901 -40.42 -53.30 9.70
CA PHE A 901 -39.95 -52.75 10.96
C PHE A 901 -38.54 -53.26 11.22
N SER A 902 -37.53 -52.47 10.86
CA SER A 902 -36.14 -52.85 11.14
C SER A 902 -35.89 -52.88 12.65
N HIS A 903 -35.90 -54.09 13.22
CA HIS A 903 -35.60 -54.36 14.64
C HIS A 903 -34.12 -54.13 15.02
N VAL A 904 -33.33 -53.54 14.10
CA VAL A 904 -31.91 -53.22 14.26
C VAL A 904 -31.75 -52.08 15.25
N LYS A 905 -31.07 -52.37 16.37
CA LYS A 905 -30.69 -51.36 17.37
C LYS A 905 -29.32 -50.79 17.02
N ILE A 906 -29.06 -49.53 17.36
CA ILE A 906 -27.79 -48.87 17.05
C ILE A 906 -27.03 -48.58 18.34
N LEU A 907 -25.75 -48.97 18.38
CA LEU A 907 -24.80 -48.62 19.43
C LEU A 907 -23.64 -47.82 18.83
N GLU A 908 -23.25 -46.72 19.48
CA GLU A 908 -22.21 -45.83 18.98
C GLU A 908 -21.16 -45.58 20.07
N ALA A 909 -19.89 -45.56 19.67
CA ALA A 909 -18.79 -45.19 20.56
C ALA A 909 -17.68 -44.44 19.81
N ILE A 910 -16.90 -43.66 20.55
CA ILE A 910 -15.71 -42.98 20.05
C ILE A 910 -14.49 -43.44 20.85
N LEU A 911 -13.52 -44.03 20.16
CA LEU A 911 -12.18 -44.34 20.66
C LEU A 911 -11.30 -43.11 20.46
N SER A 912 -10.70 -42.61 21.54
CA SER A 912 -9.86 -41.41 21.56
C SER A 912 -8.42 -41.78 21.91
N PHE A 913 -7.53 -41.56 20.96
CA PHE A 913 -6.09 -41.82 21.05
C PHE A 913 -5.37 -40.51 21.39
N LYS A 914 -4.83 -40.43 22.61
CA LYS A 914 -4.04 -39.30 23.11
C LYS A 914 -2.56 -39.66 23.04
N TYR A 915 -1.77 -38.89 22.29
CA TYR A 915 -0.45 -39.33 21.86
C TYR A 915 0.61 -38.21 21.85
N SER A 916 1.87 -38.53 22.19
CA SER A 916 2.98 -37.56 22.23
C SER A 916 4.35 -38.24 22.11
N GLY A 917 5.35 -37.47 21.65
CA GLY A 917 6.77 -37.83 21.71
C GLY A 917 7.65 -36.68 21.19
N GLY A 918 8.97 -36.84 21.26
CA GLY A 918 9.95 -35.88 20.76
C GLY A 918 9.96 -34.54 21.53
N PRO A 919 10.47 -33.46 20.91
CA PRO A 919 10.59 -32.16 21.55
C PRO A 919 9.28 -31.61 22.13
N GLY A 920 8.15 -31.79 21.43
CA GLY A 920 6.84 -31.33 21.91
C GLY A 920 6.36 -32.06 23.16
N HIS A 921 6.71 -33.35 23.35
CA HIS A 921 6.43 -34.08 24.59
C HIS A 921 7.19 -33.48 25.79
N SER A 922 8.45 -33.10 25.58
CA SER A 922 9.30 -32.48 26.63
C SER A 922 8.73 -31.15 27.15
N GLU A 923 8.03 -30.39 26.31
CA GLU A 923 7.30 -29.17 26.72
C GLU A 923 5.87 -29.42 27.25
N GLY A 924 5.46 -30.68 27.37
CA GLY A 924 4.15 -31.08 27.89
C GLY A 924 3.00 -30.98 26.88
N TYR A 925 3.28 -31.08 25.58
CA TYR A 925 2.25 -31.14 24.53
C TYR A 925 1.95 -32.57 24.06
N TYR A 926 0.71 -32.76 23.61
CA TYR A 926 0.21 -33.99 23.00
C TYR A 926 -0.79 -33.67 21.89
N ARG A 927 -1.21 -34.69 21.14
CA ARG A 927 -2.27 -34.66 20.13
C ARG A 927 -3.38 -35.64 20.49
N ASN A 928 -4.58 -35.39 20.00
CA ASN A 928 -5.69 -36.34 20.04
C ASN A 928 -6.08 -36.73 18.60
N LEU A 929 -6.49 -37.99 18.43
CA LEU A 929 -7.12 -38.50 17.22
C LEU A 929 -8.28 -39.40 17.63
N SER A 930 -9.44 -39.24 16.99
CA SER A 930 -10.68 -39.94 17.36
C SER A 930 -11.18 -40.85 16.24
N LEU A 931 -11.49 -42.10 16.58
CA LEU A 931 -12.12 -43.11 15.71
C LEU A 931 -13.55 -43.36 16.20
N GLY A 932 -14.53 -43.13 15.34
CA GLY A 932 -15.94 -43.44 15.58
C GLY A 932 -16.27 -44.87 15.18
N LEU A 933 -17.08 -45.54 15.99
CA LEU A 933 -17.58 -46.89 15.75
C LEU A 933 -19.11 -46.88 15.82
N HIS A 934 -19.74 -47.31 14.73
CA HIS A 934 -21.17 -47.52 14.58
C HIS A 934 -21.46 -49.02 14.53
N VAL A 935 -22.20 -49.55 15.50
CA VAL A 935 -22.58 -50.97 15.56
C VAL A 935 -24.07 -51.09 15.36
N GLU A 936 -24.45 -51.72 14.26
CA GLU A 936 -25.82 -52.18 14.01
C GLU A 936 -26.01 -53.53 14.68
N VAL A 937 -27.07 -53.64 15.49
CA VAL A 937 -27.37 -54.80 16.32
C VAL A 937 -28.66 -55.46 15.87
N GLU A 938 -28.55 -56.62 15.24
CA GLU A 938 -29.68 -57.49 14.92
C GLU A 938 -30.09 -58.36 16.12
N PRO A 939 -31.38 -58.67 16.31
CA PRO A 939 -31.84 -59.54 17.38
C PRO A 939 -31.53 -61.02 17.06
N SER A 940 -30.95 -61.76 18.00
CA SER A 940 -30.56 -63.17 17.83
C SER A 940 -31.61 -64.16 18.37
N VAL A 941 -31.76 -64.16 19.69
CA VAL A 941 -32.76 -64.92 20.43
C VAL A 941 -33.46 -64.01 21.44
N PHE A 942 -34.73 -64.28 21.70
CA PHE A 942 -35.47 -63.67 22.81
C PHE A 942 -35.92 -64.74 23.81
N PHE A 943 -35.78 -64.43 25.10
CA PHE A 943 -36.44 -65.15 26.16
C PHE A 943 -37.82 -64.52 26.36
N THR A 944 -38.87 -65.22 25.96
CA THR A 944 -40.25 -64.71 25.98
C THR A 944 -40.90 -64.93 27.35
N ARG A 945 -40.55 -66.01 28.05
CA ARG A 945 -40.99 -66.32 29.42
C ARG A 945 -39.89 -67.07 30.18
N VAL A 946 -39.88 -66.91 31.50
CA VAL A 946 -38.98 -67.62 32.43
C VAL A 946 -39.76 -68.14 33.62
N SER A 947 -39.49 -69.37 34.03
CA SER A 947 -40.05 -69.98 35.24
C SER A 947 -39.12 -71.07 35.80
N THR A 948 -39.42 -71.59 36.99
CA THR A 948 -38.58 -72.57 37.69
C THR A 948 -39.40 -73.76 38.15
N LEU A 949 -38.94 -74.98 37.86
CA LEU A 949 -39.46 -76.22 38.46
C LEU A 949 -38.47 -76.79 39.49
N PRO A 950 -38.93 -77.40 40.59
CA PRO A 950 -38.05 -78.11 41.51
C PRO A 950 -37.36 -79.29 40.81
N ALA A 951 -36.12 -79.60 41.21
CA ALA A 951 -35.45 -80.84 40.82
C ALA A 951 -35.58 -81.90 41.93
N THR A 952 -35.04 -83.10 41.68
CA THR A 952 -35.00 -84.20 42.67
C THR A 952 -34.06 -83.94 43.85
N SER A 953 -33.19 -82.92 43.77
CA SER A 953 -32.35 -82.44 44.86
C SER A 953 -32.83 -81.06 45.30
N THR A 954 -32.94 -80.83 46.62
CA THR A 954 -33.31 -79.53 47.20
C THR A 954 -32.28 -78.42 46.92
N ARG A 955 -31.06 -78.79 46.50
CA ARG A 955 -30.01 -77.86 46.05
C ARG A 955 -30.10 -77.54 44.55
N GLN A 956 -31.07 -78.05 43.82
CA GLN A 956 -31.19 -77.89 42.37
C GLN A 956 -32.61 -77.51 41.93
N CYS A 957 -32.71 -76.89 40.76
CA CYS A 957 -33.97 -76.66 40.05
C CYS A 957 -33.77 -76.69 38.54
N HIS A 958 -34.85 -76.81 37.78
CA HIS A 958 -34.86 -76.64 36.34
C HIS A 958 -35.35 -75.23 36.02
N LEU A 959 -34.48 -74.42 35.42
CA LEU A 959 -34.83 -73.12 34.86
C LEU A 959 -35.46 -73.36 33.47
N LEU A 960 -36.74 -73.03 33.34
CA LEU A 960 -37.47 -73.10 32.08
C LEU A 960 -37.39 -71.74 31.38
N LEU A 961 -36.87 -71.74 30.15
CA LEU A 961 -36.76 -70.58 29.29
C LEU A 961 -37.56 -70.86 28.00
N ASP A 962 -38.53 -70.00 27.68
CA ASP A 962 -39.22 -70.05 26.38
C ASP A 962 -38.39 -69.24 25.37
N VAL A 963 -37.59 -69.93 24.58
CA VAL A 963 -36.56 -69.37 23.69
C VAL A 963 -37.11 -69.23 22.27
N PHE A 964 -37.15 -68.00 21.78
CA PHE A 964 -37.60 -67.63 20.44
C PHE A 964 -36.41 -67.24 19.56
N ASN A 965 -36.34 -67.78 18.34
CA ASN A 965 -35.36 -67.39 17.33
C ASN A 965 -35.88 -66.20 16.51
N SER A 966 -35.23 -65.04 16.64
CA SER A 966 -35.59 -63.81 15.93
C SER A 966 -34.83 -63.58 14.63
N THR A 967 -34.06 -64.58 14.16
CA THR A 967 -33.31 -64.50 12.90
C THR A 967 -34.04 -65.22 11.76
N GLU A 968 -33.73 -64.87 10.51
CA GLU A 968 -34.19 -65.57 9.31
C GLU A 968 -33.45 -66.91 9.05
N HIS A 969 -32.71 -67.43 10.04
CA HIS A 969 -31.79 -68.54 9.88
C HIS A 969 -32.06 -69.63 10.92
N GLU A 970 -31.63 -70.86 10.61
CA GLU A 970 -31.57 -71.94 11.60
C GLU A 970 -30.51 -71.58 12.66
N LEU A 971 -30.93 -71.64 13.92
CA LEU A 971 -30.14 -71.20 15.07
C LEU A 971 -30.13 -72.30 16.13
N THR A 972 -28.94 -72.68 16.59
CA THR A 972 -28.75 -73.67 17.65
C THR A 972 -28.43 -72.97 18.96
N VAL A 973 -29.16 -73.29 20.03
CA VAL A 973 -28.94 -72.78 21.39
C VAL A 973 -28.41 -73.90 22.29
N SER A 974 -27.18 -73.77 22.73
CA SER A 974 -26.52 -74.66 23.69
C SER A 974 -26.53 -74.04 25.09
N ALA A 975 -26.51 -74.88 26.12
CA ALA A 975 -26.38 -74.44 27.52
C ALA A 975 -25.60 -75.47 28.34
N LYS A 976 -25.01 -75.04 29.46
CA LYS A 976 -24.12 -75.88 30.25
C LYS A 976 -24.84 -77.13 30.78
N ASN A 977 -24.28 -78.30 30.46
CA ASN A 977 -24.82 -79.62 30.82
C ASN A 977 -26.24 -79.91 30.31
N ASN A 978 -26.64 -79.35 29.16
CA ASN A 978 -27.90 -79.63 28.48
C ASN A 978 -27.67 -80.12 27.04
N GLU A 979 -28.71 -80.67 26.40
CA GLU A 979 -28.70 -80.95 24.96
C GLU A 979 -28.94 -79.66 24.15
N ASP A 980 -28.43 -79.63 22.91
CA ASP A 980 -28.52 -78.48 22.01
C ASP A 980 -29.94 -78.34 21.42
N LEU A 981 -30.52 -77.15 21.55
CA LEU A 981 -31.84 -76.81 21.05
C LEU A 981 -31.73 -76.18 19.65
N VAL A 982 -32.18 -76.87 18.61
CA VAL A 982 -32.26 -76.30 17.25
C VAL A 982 -33.61 -75.59 17.07
N LEU A 983 -33.57 -74.36 16.54
CA LEU A 983 -34.74 -73.53 16.24
C LEU A 983 -34.70 -73.06 14.79
N HIS A 984 -35.81 -73.21 14.07
CA HIS A 984 -36.03 -72.58 12.78
C HIS A 984 -36.39 -71.09 12.93
N ALA A 985 -36.42 -70.34 11.83
CA ALA A 985 -36.71 -68.91 11.84
C ALA A 985 -38.12 -68.62 12.41
N GLY A 986 -38.21 -67.72 13.38
CA GLY A 986 -39.47 -67.39 14.07
C GLY A 986 -40.01 -68.46 15.02
N GLU A 987 -39.26 -69.54 15.28
CA GLU A 987 -39.71 -70.63 16.14
C GLU A 987 -39.48 -70.31 17.64
N CYS A 988 -40.41 -70.75 18.50
CA CYS A 988 -40.30 -70.67 19.95
C CYS A 988 -40.40 -72.07 20.60
N GLN A 989 -39.38 -72.51 21.33
CA GLN A 989 -39.41 -73.76 22.10
C GLN A 989 -38.93 -73.56 23.55
N ARG A 990 -39.35 -74.47 24.44
CA ARG A 990 -39.01 -74.43 25.87
C ARG A 990 -37.72 -75.19 26.16
N MET A 991 -36.65 -74.46 26.48
CA MET A 991 -35.41 -75.03 27.02
C MET A 991 -35.55 -75.25 28.54
N ALA A 992 -35.10 -76.39 29.06
CA ALA A 992 -35.13 -76.72 30.48
C ALA A 992 -33.71 -76.98 31.01
N ILE A 993 -33.08 -75.96 31.59
CA ILE A 993 -31.68 -76.02 32.04
C ILE A 993 -31.64 -76.41 33.53
N ARG A 994 -30.97 -77.52 33.86
CA ARG A 994 -30.78 -77.95 35.25
C ARG A 994 -29.66 -77.15 35.91
N VAL A 995 -29.97 -76.41 36.96
CA VAL A 995 -29.01 -75.58 37.71
C VAL A 995 -28.95 -75.94 39.18
N ASP A 996 -27.76 -75.82 39.76
CA ASP A 996 -27.58 -75.71 41.20
C ASP A 996 -28.08 -74.35 41.69
N LYS A 997 -28.69 -74.32 42.87
CA LYS A 997 -29.12 -73.10 43.55
C LYS A 997 -27.90 -72.30 44.03
N PHE A 998 -28.01 -70.98 43.91
CA PHE A 998 -26.91 -70.04 44.09
C PHE A 998 -26.82 -69.58 45.56
N ASN A 999 -25.60 -69.53 46.11
CA ASN A 999 -25.38 -68.79 47.36
C ASN A 999 -25.05 -67.34 47.01
N PHE A 1000 -25.95 -66.41 47.34
CA PHE A 1000 -25.76 -64.98 47.11
C PHE A 1000 -25.27 -64.23 48.36
N GLU A 1001 -24.82 -64.94 49.40
CA GLU A 1001 -24.33 -64.32 50.65
C GLU A 1001 -22.79 -64.13 50.65
N ASP A 1002 -22.06 -64.77 49.73
CA ASP A 1002 -20.58 -64.73 49.67
C ASP A 1002 -19.99 -63.54 48.86
N PHE A 1003 -20.80 -62.54 48.47
CA PHE A 1003 -20.29 -61.37 47.72
C PHE A 1003 -19.42 -60.48 48.64
N PRO A 1004 -18.16 -60.17 48.29
CA PRO A 1004 -17.30 -59.34 49.12
C PRO A 1004 -17.80 -57.89 49.19
N GLU A 1005 -17.72 -57.28 50.38
CA GLU A 1005 -17.98 -55.85 50.54
C GLU A 1005 -16.94 -55.03 49.75
N LEU A 1006 -17.41 -54.03 48.99
CA LEU A 1006 -16.57 -53.19 48.14
C LEU A 1006 -15.55 -52.41 48.99
N THR A 1007 -14.27 -52.65 48.73
CA THR A 1007 -13.17 -52.10 49.54
C THR A 1007 -12.95 -50.61 49.32
N GLY A 1008 -12.98 -49.83 50.40
CA GLY A 1008 -12.24 -48.57 50.52
C GLY A 1008 -13.01 -47.29 50.14
N GLU A 1009 -13.14 -47.00 48.85
CA GLU A 1009 -13.25 -45.60 48.38
C GLU A 1009 -14.61 -45.19 47.78
N SER A 1010 -15.49 -46.13 47.41
CA SER A 1010 -16.76 -45.83 46.72
C SER A 1010 -17.93 -45.41 47.63
N LEU A 1011 -17.81 -45.62 48.95
CA LEU A 1011 -18.95 -45.59 49.88
C LEU A 1011 -19.50 -44.19 50.27
N GLN A 1012 -18.85 -43.08 49.91
CA GLN A 1012 -19.22 -41.77 50.46
C GLN A 1012 -20.38 -41.05 49.75
N PHE A 1013 -20.78 -41.45 48.53
CA PHE A 1013 -21.87 -40.77 47.77
C PHE A 1013 -22.77 -41.70 46.93
N ALA A 1014 -22.74 -43.02 47.13
CA ALA A 1014 -23.58 -43.95 46.37
C ALA A 1014 -25.07 -43.85 46.77
N ASN A 1015 -25.97 -43.75 45.79
CA ASN A 1015 -27.41 -43.75 46.03
C ASN A 1015 -27.90 -45.19 46.30
N GLN A 1016 -28.74 -45.39 47.33
CA GLN A 1016 -29.18 -46.72 47.77
C GLN A 1016 -29.79 -47.57 46.65
N LYS A 1017 -30.51 -46.94 45.70
CA LYS A 1017 -31.08 -47.61 44.53
C LYS A 1017 -30.01 -48.12 43.54
N GLN A 1018 -28.91 -47.40 43.36
CA GLN A 1018 -27.80 -47.85 42.49
C GLN A 1018 -27.10 -49.06 43.09
N LEU A 1019 -26.87 -49.07 44.41
CA LEU A 1019 -26.26 -50.20 45.12
C LEU A 1019 -27.11 -51.48 45.02
N GLU A 1020 -28.43 -51.34 44.93
CA GLU A 1020 -29.37 -52.45 44.74
C GLU A 1020 -29.40 -52.94 43.28
N GLU A 1021 -29.36 -52.01 42.30
CA GLU A 1021 -29.21 -52.33 40.88
C GLU A 1021 -27.86 -53.04 40.59
N GLU A 1022 -26.76 -52.58 41.18
CA GLU A 1022 -25.43 -53.23 41.11
C GLU A 1022 -25.46 -54.65 41.69
N ARG A 1023 -26.08 -54.85 42.86
CA ARG A 1023 -26.25 -56.18 43.46
C ARG A 1023 -27.09 -57.10 42.57
N GLN A 1024 -28.17 -56.61 41.96
CA GLN A 1024 -28.99 -57.41 41.05
C GLN A 1024 -28.23 -57.77 39.77
N GLN A 1025 -27.43 -56.84 39.24
CA GLN A 1025 -26.54 -57.09 38.10
C GLN A 1025 -25.45 -58.13 38.42
N ALA A 1026 -24.83 -58.07 39.61
CA ALA A 1026 -23.86 -59.06 40.05
C ALA A 1026 -24.45 -60.48 40.17
N LYS A 1027 -25.65 -60.62 40.76
CA LYS A 1027 -26.39 -61.90 40.79
C LYS A 1027 -26.71 -62.41 39.38
N GLY A 1028 -27.20 -61.54 38.49
CA GLY A 1028 -27.51 -61.89 37.11
C GLY A 1028 -26.28 -62.35 36.31
N PHE A 1029 -25.14 -61.70 36.52
CA PHE A 1029 -23.86 -62.09 35.92
C PHE A 1029 -23.41 -63.49 36.38
N GLU A 1030 -23.50 -63.77 37.69
CA GLU A 1030 -23.16 -65.11 38.23
C GLU A 1030 -24.07 -66.20 37.63
N ILE A 1031 -25.38 -65.93 37.53
CA ILE A 1031 -26.36 -66.83 36.91
C ILE A 1031 -26.00 -67.11 35.44
N ASN A 1032 -25.74 -66.07 34.64
CA ASN A 1032 -25.27 -66.21 33.25
C ASN A 1032 -23.93 -66.93 33.12
N SER A 1033 -23.04 -66.79 34.10
CA SER A 1033 -21.74 -67.47 34.11
C SER A 1033 -21.86 -68.98 34.39
N LYS A 1034 -22.91 -69.44 35.08
CA LYS A 1034 -23.17 -70.87 35.32
C LYS A 1034 -24.09 -71.49 34.26
N LEU A 1035 -25.06 -70.75 33.74
CA LEU A 1035 -25.93 -71.21 32.64
C LEU A 1035 -25.19 -71.36 31.31
N ASP A 1036 -24.28 -70.42 31.03
CA ASP A 1036 -23.35 -70.45 29.90
C ASP A 1036 -24.04 -70.64 28.52
N ILE A 1037 -25.19 -69.98 28.32
CA ILE A 1037 -26.03 -70.15 27.14
C ILE A 1037 -25.39 -69.50 25.92
N HIS A 1038 -25.14 -70.26 24.87
CA HIS A 1038 -24.60 -69.76 23.60
C HIS A 1038 -25.55 -70.08 22.45
N TRP A 1039 -25.75 -69.11 21.55
CA TRP A 1039 -26.43 -69.33 20.28
C TRP A 1039 -25.39 -69.44 19.16
N LYS A 1040 -25.73 -70.18 18.10
CA LYS A 1040 -24.91 -70.35 16.90
C LYS A 1040 -25.78 -70.38 15.66
N ILE A 1041 -25.35 -69.68 14.60
CA ILE A 1041 -26.00 -69.63 13.29
C ILE A 1041 -25.05 -70.31 12.29
N PRO A 1042 -25.22 -71.62 12.00
CA PRO A 1042 -24.23 -72.39 11.24
C PRO A 1042 -24.01 -71.89 9.81
N SER A 1043 -25.07 -71.36 9.17
CA SER A 1043 -25.04 -70.80 7.81
C SER A 1043 -24.09 -69.60 7.69
N LEU A 1044 -24.12 -68.69 8.67
CA LEU A 1044 -23.26 -67.49 8.72
C LEU A 1044 -21.92 -67.73 9.43
N LYS A 1045 -21.74 -68.89 10.09
CA LYS A 1045 -20.63 -69.20 11.02
C LYS A 1045 -20.48 -68.19 12.16
N ARG A 1046 -21.58 -67.54 12.56
CA ARG A 1046 -21.64 -66.61 13.69
C ARG A 1046 -22.10 -67.34 14.96
N GLU A 1047 -21.62 -66.87 16.10
CA GLU A 1047 -22.01 -67.37 17.43
C GLU A 1047 -21.92 -66.25 18.46
N GLY A 1048 -22.67 -66.39 19.55
CA GLY A 1048 -22.74 -65.39 20.60
C GLY A 1048 -23.32 -65.92 21.91
N LYS A 1049 -23.17 -65.15 22.98
CA LYS A 1049 -23.61 -65.53 24.33
C LYS A 1049 -24.92 -64.84 24.69
N ALA A 1050 -25.95 -65.63 25.00
CA ALA A 1050 -27.25 -65.13 25.43
C ALA A 1050 -27.25 -64.72 26.92
N SER A 1051 -28.18 -63.85 27.32
CA SER A 1051 -28.26 -63.31 28.69
C SER A 1051 -29.67 -63.41 29.26
N VAL A 1052 -29.84 -64.08 30.40
CA VAL A 1052 -31.13 -64.08 31.11
C VAL A 1052 -31.31 -62.87 32.05
N GLU A 1053 -30.30 -62.00 32.20
CA GLU A 1053 -30.32 -60.86 33.15
C GLU A 1053 -31.56 -59.96 33.05
N GLY A 1054 -32.12 -59.74 31.85
CA GLY A 1054 -33.32 -58.92 31.65
C GLY A 1054 -34.65 -59.62 31.90
N VAL A 1055 -34.67 -60.95 32.00
CA VAL A 1055 -35.89 -61.77 32.24
C VAL A 1055 -35.96 -62.39 33.63
N LEU A 1056 -34.90 -62.26 34.44
CA LEU A 1056 -34.86 -62.70 35.84
C LEU A 1056 -35.65 -61.75 36.75
N ASN A 1057 -36.96 -62.02 36.90
CA ASN A 1057 -37.77 -61.35 37.90
C ASN A 1057 -37.42 -61.81 39.34
N GLN A 1058 -37.85 -61.03 40.33
CA GLN A 1058 -37.55 -61.25 41.75
C GLN A 1058 -37.95 -62.65 42.25
N LEU A 1059 -39.11 -63.17 41.83
CA LEU A 1059 -39.61 -64.49 42.23
C LEU A 1059 -38.71 -65.62 41.68
N VAL A 1060 -38.22 -65.49 40.45
CA VAL A 1060 -37.27 -66.44 39.86
C VAL A 1060 -35.92 -66.38 40.58
N LEU A 1061 -35.45 -65.18 40.96
CA LEU A 1061 -34.22 -65.02 41.75
C LEU A 1061 -34.34 -65.67 43.14
N GLU A 1062 -35.47 -65.51 43.82
CA GLU A 1062 -35.77 -66.17 45.10
C GLU A 1062 -35.84 -67.70 44.97
N HIS A 1063 -36.42 -68.22 43.88
CA HIS A 1063 -36.41 -69.65 43.59
C HIS A 1063 -35.04 -70.20 43.18
N LEU A 1064 -34.15 -69.39 42.57
CA LEU A 1064 -32.77 -69.76 42.25
C LEU A 1064 -31.83 -69.67 43.46
N GLN A 1065 -32.17 -68.90 44.49
CA GLN A 1065 -31.37 -68.79 45.71
C GLN A 1065 -31.40 -70.10 46.53
N LEU A 1066 -30.25 -70.42 47.12
CA LEU A 1066 -30.10 -71.50 48.10
C LEU A 1066 -30.65 -71.03 49.45
N ALA A 1067 -31.54 -71.81 50.06
CA ALA A 1067 -32.13 -71.43 51.35
C ALA A 1067 -31.11 -71.58 52.48
N PRO A 1068 -30.95 -70.58 53.38
CA PRO A 1068 -29.88 -70.56 54.39
C PRO A 1068 -30.07 -71.52 55.58
N LEU A 1069 -31.18 -72.27 55.64
CA LEU A 1069 -31.52 -73.14 56.77
C LEU A 1069 -31.12 -74.60 56.54
N GLN A 1070 -30.02 -75.03 57.17
CA GLN A 1070 -29.72 -76.45 57.36
C GLN A 1070 -30.30 -76.95 58.69
N TRP A 1071 -31.15 -77.97 58.65
CA TRP A 1071 -31.63 -78.70 59.83
C TRP A 1071 -31.22 -80.17 59.74
N VAL A 1072 -30.68 -80.72 60.84
CA VAL A 1072 -30.40 -82.15 61.01
C VAL A 1072 -31.44 -82.72 61.98
N ALA A 1073 -32.27 -83.66 61.50
CA ALA A 1073 -33.34 -84.25 62.30
C ALA A 1073 -33.00 -85.72 62.65
N PHE A 1074 -33.00 -86.04 63.94
CA PHE A 1074 -33.01 -87.42 64.42
C PHE A 1074 -34.45 -87.96 64.46
N LEU A 1075 -34.62 -89.22 64.07
CA LEU A 1075 -35.93 -89.85 63.93
C LEU A 1075 -36.15 -90.92 65.01
N PHE A 1076 -37.30 -90.90 65.68
CA PHE A 1076 -37.84 -92.04 66.42
C PHE A 1076 -39.33 -92.21 66.11
N HIS A 1077 -39.77 -93.47 66.06
CA HIS A 1077 -41.14 -93.94 65.81
C HIS A 1077 -42.25 -93.15 66.57
N LEU A 1078 -43.51 -93.06 66.12
CA LEU A 1078 -44.35 -94.11 65.54
C LEU A 1078 -45.64 -93.53 64.86
N TYR A 1079 -46.24 -94.26 63.91
CA TYR A 1079 -47.56 -94.06 63.25
C TYR A 1079 -47.87 -92.81 62.41
N CYS A 1080 -48.70 -93.03 61.37
CA CYS A 1080 -49.15 -92.03 60.38
C CYS A 1080 -50.55 -91.49 60.70
N PHE A 1081 -50.87 -90.28 60.23
CA PHE A 1081 -52.15 -90.00 59.55
C PHE A 1081 -52.02 -88.82 58.58
N SER A 1082 -52.89 -88.76 57.56
CA SER A 1082 -52.99 -87.69 56.55
C SER A 1082 -54.15 -86.75 56.88
N PRO A 1083 -54.08 -85.46 56.51
CA PRO A 1083 -55.14 -84.93 55.65
C PRO A 1083 -54.70 -83.92 54.57
N ARG A 1084 -55.63 -83.62 53.67
CA ARG A 1084 -55.57 -82.63 52.58
C ARG A 1084 -56.28 -81.31 52.98
N THR A 1085 -55.90 -80.23 52.28
CA THR A 1085 -56.73 -79.04 51.92
C THR A 1085 -57.28 -78.14 53.03
N LEU A 1086 -56.92 -76.85 52.98
CA LEU A 1086 -57.88 -75.76 53.10
C LEU A 1086 -57.42 -74.52 52.31
N LEU A 1087 -58.35 -73.63 51.95
CA LEU A 1087 -58.12 -72.46 51.07
C LEU A 1087 -58.74 -71.19 51.68
N ILE A 1088 -58.15 -70.03 51.34
CA ILE A 1088 -58.74 -68.67 51.39
C ILE A 1088 -59.30 -68.18 52.74
N GLN A 1089 -58.61 -67.23 53.38
CA GLN A 1089 -59.15 -65.89 53.65
C GLN A 1089 -58.08 -64.97 54.29
N GLN A 1090 -57.76 -63.83 53.66
CA GLN A 1090 -57.27 -62.65 54.37
C GLN A 1090 -57.46 -61.38 53.53
N ARG A 1091 -58.36 -60.49 53.98
CA ARG A 1091 -58.43 -59.07 53.61
C ARG A 1091 -59.09 -58.33 54.77
N GLN A 1092 -58.71 -57.06 54.97
CA GLN A 1092 -59.08 -56.20 56.09
C GLN A 1092 -58.49 -56.58 57.47
N MET A 1093 -57.40 -55.91 57.83
CA MET A 1093 -57.44 -55.12 59.07
C MET A 1093 -56.73 -53.78 58.89
N THR A 1094 -57.37 -52.76 59.44
CA THR A 1094 -56.95 -51.38 59.71
C THR A 1094 -55.45 -51.19 59.98
N ALA A 1095 -54.76 -50.17 59.46
CA ALA A 1095 -55.11 -48.73 59.49
C ALA A 1095 -55.26 -48.18 60.94
N PHE A 1096 -54.15 -48.17 61.68
CA PHE A 1096 -54.02 -47.48 62.98
C PHE A 1096 -52.65 -46.79 63.07
N ASN A 1097 -52.48 -45.89 64.06
CA ASN A 1097 -51.22 -45.20 64.40
C ASN A 1097 -50.71 -44.11 63.43
N LEU A 1098 -51.61 -43.37 62.77
CA LEU A 1098 -51.32 -42.01 62.30
C LEU A 1098 -51.74 -41.00 63.40
N MET A 1099 -51.15 -41.13 64.60
CA MET A 1099 -51.60 -40.38 65.79
C MET A 1099 -50.50 -40.07 66.82
N PHE A 1100 -49.25 -39.86 66.36
CA PHE A 1100 -48.14 -39.40 67.21
C PHE A 1100 -47.32 -38.26 66.57
N TRP A 1101 -48.00 -37.38 65.81
CA TRP A 1101 -47.36 -36.29 65.04
C TRP A 1101 -47.93 -34.90 65.36
N TRP A 1102 -48.31 -34.66 66.62
CA TRP A 1102 -48.83 -33.35 67.07
C TRP A 1102 -48.42 -32.92 68.49
N MET A 1103 -47.16 -33.16 68.85
CA MET A 1103 -46.43 -32.45 69.90
C MET A 1103 -44.92 -32.63 69.65
N GLY A 1104 -44.11 -31.55 69.67
CA GLY A 1104 -42.64 -31.69 69.60
C GLY A 1104 -41.84 -30.54 68.97
N SER A 1105 -42.43 -29.68 68.14
CA SER A 1105 -41.70 -28.54 67.56
C SER A 1105 -41.53 -27.38 68.55
N LEU A 1106 -40.49 -27.43 69.39
CA LEU A 1106 -39.51 -26.34 69.60
C LEU A 1106 -38.51 -26.68 70.74
N VAL A 1107 -37.27 -27.06 70.38
CA VAL A 1107 -36.05 -26.40 70.89
C VAL A 1107 -35.05 -26.34 69.73
N THR A 1108 -34.68 -25.11 69.37
CA THR A 1108 -33.52 -24.66 68.57
C THR A 1108 -32.32 -25.64 68.52
N ALA A 1109 -31.84 -26.11 67.37
CA ALA A 1109 -31.26 -25.40 66.19
C ALA A 1109 -29.73 -25.16 66.29
N MET A 1110 -29.05 -25.23 65.13
CA MET A 1110 -27.59 -25.24 64.90
C MET A 1110 -26.82 -26.54 65.23
N SER A 1111 -26.82 -27.45 64.25
CA SER A 1111 -25.59 -28.08 63.71
C SER A 1111 -25.87 -28.59 62.30
#